data_AF-A0A1J3G9Z7-F1
#
_entry.id   AF-A0A1J3G9Z7-F1
#
_cell.length_a   1.000
_cell.length_b   1.000
_cell.length_c   1.000
_cell.angle_alpha   90.00
_cell.angle_beta   90.00
_cell.angle_gamma   90.00
#
_symmetry.space_group_name_H-M   'P 1'
#
loop_
_entity.id
_entity.type
_entity.pdbx_description
1 polymer ?
#
loop_
_entity_poly.entity_id
_entity_poly.type
_entity_poly.pdbx_seq_one_letter_code
_entity_poly.pdbx_strand_id
1 'polypeptide(L)'
;LDYHKMASSETEARILSLIESSDAGEVLSSVSVYLRPFSGLLTCREEDRALTIRFIAKQFLPFLAKSVSSLQKRLSVVTHESPEDLFRAYDFCLECCELVSRDPQAVQLHRLGLIHCYQTWGWFTHAYNDACRVLEQLEEPDSESAHFFPNPGFGQVNLARVLLQAVASIVRSVAMSPDMNDQQCRKVCWLVHVIKPWLGYMDANAHEEFLKGLLSDMAMCALSIIREAERFDDKFVESFCSSTLKEYFLSSLPKCHFYKFSRQLLSLLFLSKEIKTVEIVMSLLQTVACQFQVKPEANWLELVDLVSYCVHESQLAGEVWCAGVSKQLSEMAAVFSEAKPQANVILRVYSAGLSVSVFDVKFRDNGKESSGLEALLGDDDIWKSLVSLLGMIDHYPDDQTTSSYGKKNTNARCRHNGGVEYTLPYLKALKFLCQPLASLITFEHNKMVSGREFACYTGHLSVIQDMFLQFFYGFRFLQRWTPDKERSGTEFDKTLLNVAMAAFIISMRTQRKVEITARLVEDVIATPWISPPDLKYLFASFHDIGVSFYSIENLKKASMAFRLCIRSVWTCVRLLCQIHVDESNPSEEEANIIDFASEACRKSAFYVDVLLQHGARDIEKLLVFILENWSVAEDVIKKLPDPTPIVKQWLKVQCRHHETQDLAGSCTPLYSLLSSSQKISNRVTREILDQFLTEATPVCYGVQTAVTKEEEKT
;
A
#
# COMPACT_ATOMS: atom_id res chain seq x y z
N LEU A 1 -29.44 -11.01 -76.28
CA LEU A 1 -29.30 -10.50 -74.90
C LEU A 1 -29.01 -11.59 -73.88
N ASP A 2 -29.48 -12.84 -74.06
CA ASP A 2 -29.32 -13.89 -73.05
C ASP A 2 -27.92 -14.55 -72.99
N TYR A 3 -27.20 -14.65 -74.11
CA TYR A 3 -25.83 -15.20 -74.14
C TYR A 3 -24.80 -14.33 -73.38
N HIS A 4 -24.93 -12.99 -73.44
CA HIS A 4 -24.07 -12.07 -72.69
C HIS A 4 -24.41 -12.02 -71.18
N LYS A 5 -25.68 -12.25 -70.81
CA LYS A 5 -26.09 -12.39 -69.39
C LYS A 5 -25.58 -13.70 -68.78
N MET A 6 -25.61 -14.82 -69.53
CA MET A 6 -25.08 -16.11 -69.06
C MET A 6 -23.56 -16.08 -68.85
N ALA A 7 -22.79 -15.53 -69.78
CA ALA A 7 -21.33 -15.40 -69.66
C ALA A 7 -20.89 -14.48 -68.51
N SER A 8 -21.68 -13.43 -68.24
CA SER A 8 -21.48 -12.52 -67.10
C SER A 8 -21.72 -13.22 -65.75
N SER A 9 -22.70 -14.12 -65.68
CA SER A 9 -23.06 -14.86 -64.45
C SER A 9 -22.06 -15.99 -64.11
N GLU A 10 -21.51 -16.67 -65.12
CA GLU A 10 -20.51 -17.73 -64.90
C GLU A 10 -19.17 -17.15 -64.43
N THR A 11 -18.80 -15.98 -64.97
CA THR A 11 -17.59 -15.24 -64.55
C THR A 11 -17.75 -14.72 -63.12
N GLU A 12 -18.92 -14.20 -62.77
CA GLU A 12 -19.27 -13.75 -61.42
C GLU A 12 -19.13 -14.90 -60.39
N ALA A 13 -19.68 -16.08 -60.71
CA ALA A 13 -19.61 -17.26 -59.84
C ALA A 13 -18.17 -17.75 -59.64
N ARG A 14 -17.32 -17.69 -60.68
CA ARG A 14 -15.91 -18.07 -60.59
C ARG A 14 -15.12 -17.11 -59.68
N ILE A 15 -15.33 -15.80 -59.79
CA ILE A 15 -14.65 -14.81 -58.95
C ILE A 15 -15.08 -14.96 -57.49
N LEU A 16 -16.37 -15.16 -57.22
CA LEU A 16 -16.87 -15.40 -55.86
C LEU A 16 -16.31 -16.70 -55.26
N SER A 17 -16.21 -17.77 -56.05
CA SER A 17 -15.57 -19.01 -55.62
C SER A 17 -14.07 -18.81 -55.33
N LEU A 18 -13.38 -17.95 -56.08
CA LEU A 18 -11.98 -17.62 -55.85
C LEU A 18 -11.80 -16.84 -54.54
N ILE A 19 -12.68 -15.86 -54.27
CA ILE A 19 -12.73 -15.11 -53.01
C ILE A 19 -12.93 -16.05 -51.81
N GLU A 20 -13.72 -17.11 -51.97
CA GLU A 20 -14.01 -18.10 -50.92
C GLU A 20 -12.99 -19.25 -50.84
N SER A 21 -12.09 -19.38 -51.81
CA SER A 21 -11.07 -20.44 -51.84
C SER A 21 -9.90 -20.16 -50.90
N SER A 22 -9.00 -21.14 -50.70
CA SER A 22 -7.77 -20.98 -49.90
C SER A 22 -6.60 -20.40 -50.70
N ASP A 23 -6.82 -19.97 -51.95
CA ASP A 23 -5.79 -19.24 -52.70
C ASP A 23 -6.17 -17.76 -52.71
N ALA A 24 -5.24 -16.91 -52.31
CA ALA A 24 -5.41 -15.46 -52.32
C ALA A 24 -4.82 -14.83 -53.59
N GLY A 25 -3.98 -15.57 -54.32
CA GLY A 25 -3.37 -15.11 -55.56
C GLY A 25 -4.43 -14.81 -56.62
N GLU A 26 -4.28 -13.68 -57.31
CA GLU A 26 -5.10 -13.28 -58.46
C GLU A 26 -6.55 -12.84 -58.16
N VAL A 27 -6.92 -12.69 -56.87
CA VAL A 27 -8.26 -12.17 -56.52
C VAL A 27 -8.43 -10.72 -56.99
N LEU A 28 -7.46 -9.85 -56.71
CA LEU A 28 -7.51 -8.44 -57.11
C LEU A 28 -7.52 -8.26 -58.63
N SER A 29 -6.70 -9.03 -59.36
CA SER A 29 -6.66 -8.96 -60.83
C SER A 29 -7.99 -9.40 -61.43
N SER A 30 -8.59 -10.47 -60.91
CA SER A 30 -9.90 -10.97 -61.37
C SER A 30 -11.04 -9.99 -61.08
N VAL A 31 -11.07 -9.41 -59.88
CA VAL A 31 -12.07 -8.42 -59.48
C VAL A 31 -11.92 -7.12 -60.28
N SER A 32 -10.70 -6.61 -60.45
CA SER A 32 -10.44 -5.37 -61.19
C SER A 32 -10.79 -5.47 -62.67
N VAL A 33 -10.52 -6.61 -63.32
CA VAL A 33 -10.92 -6.86 -64.71
C VAL A 33 -12.44 -6.87 -64.84
N TYR A 34 -13.15 -7.50 -63.90
CA TYR A 34 -14.61 -7.59 -63.93
C TYR A 34 -15.29 -6.23 -63.67
N LEU A 35 -14.75 -5.42 -62.77
CA LEU A 35 -15.28 -4.10 -62.41
C LEU A 35 -14.70 -2.94 -63.25
N ARG A 36 -13.94 -3.23 -64.31
CA ARG A 36 -13.41 -2.22 -65.25
C ARG A 36 -14.44 -1.19 -65.76
N PRO A 37 -15.74 -1.51 -65.94
CA PRO A 37 -16.74 -0.51 -66.32
C PRO A 37 -16.85 0.68 -65.37
N PHE A 38 -16.46 0.55 -64.09
CA PHE A 38 -16.45 1.65 -63.12
C PHE A 38 -15.41 2.73 -63.45
N SER A 39 -14.29 2.38 -64.11
CA SER A 39 -13.30 3.38 -64.54
C SER A 39 -13.87 4.38 -65.56
N GLY A 40 -14.89 3.98 -66.33
CA GLY A 40 -15.62 4.86 -67.25
C GLY A 40 -16.56 5.86 -66.57
N LEU A 41 -16.90 5.66 -65.29
CA LEU A 41 -17.73 6.61 -64.52
C LEU A 41 -16.96 7.87 -64.13
N LEU A 42 -15.64 7.75 -63.93
CA LEU A 42 -14.77 8.88 -63.56
C LEU A 42 -14.52 9.83 -64.74
N THR A 43 -14.70 9.36 -65.97
CA THR A 43 -14.46 10.12 -67.21
C THR A 43 -15.75 10.51 -67.95
N CYS A 44 -16.91 10.20 -67.37
CA CYS A 44 -18.22 10.47 -67.96
C CYS A 44 -18.63 11.95 -67.79
N ARG A 45 -19.32 12.52 -68.80
CA ARG A 45 -19.88 13.87 -68.71
C ARG A 45 -20.99 13.92 -67.63
N GLU A 46 -21.08 15.03 -66.89
CA GLU A 46 -22.03 15.16 -65.77
C GLU A 46 -23.49 14.89 -66.16
N GLU A 47 -23.89 15.29 -67.36
CA GLU A 47 -25.26 15.13 -67.90
C GLU A 47 -25.68 13.65 -68.05
N ASP A 48 -24.74 12.75 -68.38
CA ASP A 48 -24.99 11.31 -68.60
C ASP A 48 -24.68 10.45 -67.36
N ARG A 49 -24.07 11.07 -66.33
CA ARG A 49 -23.49 10.37 -65.18
C ARG A 49 -24.56 9.67 -64.35
N ALA A 50 -25.71 10.31 -64.11
CA ALA A 50 -26.77 9.73 -63.28
C ALA A 50 -27.42 8.47 -63.91
N LEU A 51 -27.60 8.47 -65.23
CA LEU A 51 -28.14 7.31 -65.97
C LEU A 51 -27.13 6.17 -66.02
N THR A 52 -25.85 6.51 -66.23
CA THR A 52 -24.74 5.54 -66.25
C THR A 52 -24.53 4.90 -64.88
N ILE A 53 -24.58 5.68 -63.79
CA ILE A 53 -24.56 5.17 -62.40
C ILE A 53 -25.71 4.20 -62.17
N ARG A 54 -26.94 4.55 -62.60
CA ARG A 54 -28.11 3.67 -62.41
C ARG A 54 -27.98 2.35 -63.18
N PHE A 55 -27.41 2.38 -64.38
CA PHE A 55 -27.16 1.19 -65.19
C PHE A 55 -26.11 0.29 -64.54
N ILE A 56 -24.96 0.85 -64.14
CA ILE A 56 -23.86 0.12 -63.50
C ILE A 56 -24.29 -0.43 -62.15
N ALA A 57 -24.99 0.37 -61.32
CA ALA A 57 -25.54 -0.10 -60.05
C ALA A 57 -26.44 -1.32 -60.24
N LYS A 58 -27.36 -1.29 -61.22
CA LYS A 58 -28.27 -2.42 -61.47
C LYS A 58 -27.53 -3.71 -61.86
N GLN A 59 -26.40 -3.59 -62.55
CA GLN A 59 -25.64 -4.74 -63.04
C GLN A 59 -24.69 -5.30 -61.98
N PHE A 60 -23.99 -4.46 -61.21
CA PHE A 60 -22.84 -4.88 -60.40
C PHE A 60 -23.09 -4.84 -58.88
N LEU A 61 -24.12 -4.16 -58.38
CA LEU A 61 -24.38 -4.08 -56.94
C LEU A 61 -24.60 -5.46 -56.27
N PRO A 62 -25.31 -6.43 -56.88
CA PRO A 62 -25.46 -7.77 -56.29
C PRO A 62 -24.11 -8.50 -56.12
N PHE A 63 -23.24 -8.41 -57.13
CA PHE A 63 -21.89 -8.95 -57.07
C PHE A 63 -21.07 -8.26 -55.98
N LEU A 64 -21.06 -6.93 -55.95
CA LEU A 64 -20.31 -6.15 -54.96
C LEU A 64 -20.75 -6.49 -53.53
N ALA A 65 -22.06 -6.57 -53.27
CA ALA A 65 -22.59 -6.92 -51.96
C ALA A 65 -22.13 -8.33 -51.53
N LYS A 66 -22.16 -9.31 -52.44
CA LYS A 66 -21.73 -10.68 -52.16
C LYS A 66 -20.22 -10.77 -51.95
N SER A 67 -19.42 -10.13 -52.82
CA SER A 67 -17.97 -10.05 -52.70
C SER A 67 -17.52 -9.41 -51.39
N VAL A 68 -18.10 -8.26 -51.02
CA VAL A 68 -17.84 -7.59 -49.73
C VAL A 68 -18.15 -8.52 -48.56
N SER A 69 -19.29 -9.21 -48.58
CA SER A 69 -19.67 -10.13 -47.50
C SER A 69 -18.73 -11.34 -47.39
N SER A 70 -18.33 -11.94 -48.52
CA SER A 70 -17.44 -13.10 -48.55
C SER A 70 -16.01 -12.71 -48.16
N LEU A 71 -15.52 -11.56 -48.62
CA LEU A 71 -14.21 -11.01 -48.23
C LEU A 71 -14.17 -10.69 -46.74
N GLN A 72 -15.18 -10.03 -46.19
CA GLN A 72 -15.27 -9.76 -44.76
C GLN A 72 -15.24 -11.05 -43.94
N LYS A 73 -16.01 -12.07 -44.36
CA LYS A 73 -16.04 -13.37 -43.67
C LYS A 73 -14.67 -14.05 -43.70
N ARG A 74 -14.00 -14.08 -44.85
CA ARG A 74 -12.65 -14.68 -44.98
C ARG A 74 -11.61 -13.92 -44.16
N LEU A 75 -11.61 -12.59 -44.24
CA LEU A 75 -10.64 -11.74 -43.55
C LEU A 75 -10.93 -11.57 -42.05
N SER A 76 -12.09 -11.99 -41.55
CA SER A 76 -12.37 -12.00 -40.11
C SER A 76 -11.59 -13.05 -39.33
N VAL A 77 -10.92 -14.00 -40.01
CA VAL A 77 -10.09 -15.05 -39.42
C VAL A 77 -8.67 -14.94 -39.95
N VAL A 78 -7.69 -14.92 -39.04
CA VAL A 78 -6.26 -14.86 -39.41
C VAL A 78 -5.79 -16.22 -39.90
N THR A 79 -5.18 -16.26 -41.10
CA THR A 79 -4.62 -17.47 -41.73
C THR A 79 -3.14 -17.28 -42.06
N HIS A 80 -2.46 -18.33 -42.54
CA HIS A 80 -1.05 -18.29 -42.93
C HIS A 80 -0.79 -17.66 -44.33
N GLU A 81 -1.85 -17.32 -45.06
CA GLU A 81 -1.76 -16.71 -46.39
C GLU A 81 -1.44 -15.21 -46.31
N SER A 82 -0.81 -14.66 -47.35
CA SER A 82 -0.70 -13.20 -47.49
C SER A 82 -2.08 -12.61 -47.84
N PRO A 83 -2.68 -11.77 -46.98
CA PRO A 83 -4.03 -11.26 -47.21
C PRO A 83 -4.03 -9.99 -48.06
N GLU A 84 -2.87 -9.50 -48.54
CA GLU A 84 -2.73 -8.21 -49.22
C GLU A 84 -3.67 -8.07 -50.43
N ASP A 85 -3.72 -9.09 -51.29
CA ASP A 85 -4.59 -9.08 -52.48
C ASP A 85 -6.07 -9.10 -52.10
N LEU A 86 -6.44 -9.78 -51.01
CA LEU A 86 -7.82 -9.82 -50.50
C LEU A 86 -8.24 -8.47 -49.93
N PHE A 87 -7.37 -7.82 -49.16
CA PHE A 87 -7.63 -6.49 -48.60
C PHE A 87 -7.74 -5.44 -49.70
N ARG A 88 -6.87 -5.47 -50.72
CA ARG A 88 -6.97 -4.57 -51.88
C ARG A 88 -8.22 -4.83 -52.70
N ALA A 89 -8.61 -6.09 -52.89
CA ALA A 89 -9.85 -6.42 -53.59
C ALA A 89 -11.08 -5.95 -52.81
N TYR A 90 -11.05 -6.03 -51.47
CA TYR A 90 -12.11 -5.53 -50.61
C TYR A 90 -12.22 -4.01 -50.68
N ASP A 91 -11.11 -3.29 -50.48
CA ASP A 91 -11.06 -1.83 -50.62
C ASP A 91 -11.59 -1.36 -51.98
N PHE A 92 -11.13 -1.99 -53.07
CA PHE A 92 -11.58 -1.67 -54.42
C PHE A 92 -13.07 -1.95 -54.65
N CYS A 93 -13.63 -3.02 -54.07
CA CYS A 93 -15.08 -3.27 -54.11
C CYS A 93 -15.85 -2.17 -53.37
N LEU A 94 -15.33 -1.66 -52.24
CA LEU A 94 -15.95 -0.58 -51.49
C LEU A 94 -15.90 0.75 -52.23
N GLU A 95 -14.77 1.08 -52.87
CA GLU A 95 -14.68 2.28 -53.72
C GLU A 95 -15.68 2.23 -54.88
N CYS A 96 -15.87 1.05 -55.49
CA CYS A 96 -16.91 0.85 -56.49
C CYS A 96 -18.31 1.07 -55.89
N CYS A 97 -18.58 0.57 -54.68
CA CYS A 97 -19.84 0.84 -53.96
C CYS A 97 -20.06 2.34 -53.68
N GLU A 98 -19.03 3.09 -53.27
CA GLU A 98 -19.10 4.54 -53.01
C GLU A 98 -19.53 5.31 -54.27
N LEU A 99 -19.08 4.90 -55.46
CA LEU A 99 -19.40 5.56 -56.72
C LEU A 99 -20.86 5.38 -57.19
N VAL A 100 -21.53 4.31 -56.75
CA VAL A 100 -22.86 3.92 -57.29
C VAL A 100 -23.96 3.79 -56.25
N SER A 101 -23.63 3.78 -54.96
CA SER A 101 -24.62 3.68 -53.89
C SER A 101 -25.47 4.93 -53.80
N ARG A 102 -26.76 4.73 -53.50
CA ARG A 102 -27.71 5.80 -53.14
C ARG A 102 -27.76 6.06 -51.64
N ASP A 103 -27.15 5.18 -50.85
CA ASP A 103 -27.04 5.28 -49.40
C ASP A 103 -25.55 5.24 -49.03
N PRO A 104 -24.90 6.40 -48.92
CA PRO A 104 -23.49 6.49 -48.53
C PRO A 104 -23.23 5.88 -47.15
N GLN A 105 -24.17 5.96 -46.20
CA GLN A 105 -24.00 5.46 -44.83
C GLN A 105 -23.93 3.93 -44.80
N ALA A 106 -24.71 3.25 -45.64
CA ALA A 106 -24.62 1.79 -45.79
C ALA A 106 -23.24 1.35 -46.30
N VAL A 107 -22.62 2.12 -47.20
CA VAL A 107 -21.26 1.84 -47.68
C VAL A 107 -20.23 2.05 -46.57
N GLN A 108 -20.39 3.10 -45.76
CA GLN A 108 -19.52 3.33 -44.60
C GLN A 108 -19.62 2.22 -43.54
N LEU A 109 -20.80 1.63 -43.34
CA LEU A 109 -20.93 0.44 -42.48
C LEU A 109 -20.12 -0.75 -43.00
N HIS A 110 -20.06 -0.94 -44.32
CA HIS A 110 -19.19 -1.96 -44.91
C HIS A 110 -17.69 -1.58 -44.80
N ARG A 111 -17.34 -0.29 -44.92
CA ARG A 111 -15.98 0.22 -44.67
C ARG A 111 -15.52 -0.06 -43.24
N LEU A 112 -16.40 0.09 -42.25
CA LEU A 112 -16.13 -0.30 -40.87
C LEU A 112 -15.86 -1.80 -40.73
N GLY A 113 -16.50 -2.64 -41.55
CA GLY A 113 -16.19 -4.06 -41.66
C GLY A 113 -14.75 -4.32 -42.13
N LEU A 114 -14.28 -3.60 -43.15
CA LEU A 114 -12.88 -3.65 -43.62
C LEU A 114 -11.90 -3.18 -42.53
N ILE A 115 -12.21 -2.06 -41.87
CA ILE A 115 -11.41 -1.52 -40.75
C ILE A 115 -11.27 -2.55 -39.63
N HIS A 116 -12.35 -3.24 -39.27
CA HIS A 116 -12.31 -4.31 -38.28
C HIS A 116 -11.39 -5.46 -38.71
N CYS A 117 -11.44 -5.87 -39.99
CA CYS A 117 -10.52 -6.86 -40.52
C CYS A 117 -9.05 -6.39 -40.41
N TYR A 118 -8.74 -5.14 -40.73
CA TYR A 118 -7.38 -4.61 -40.52
C TYR A 118 -6.93 -4.73 -39.06
N GLN A 119 -7.81 -4.40 -38.11
CA GLN A 119 -7.48 -4.50 -36.68
C GLN A 119 -7.27 -5.96 -36.22
N THR A 120 -8.04 -6.91 -36.75
CA THR A 120 -7.87 -8.35 -36.46
C THR A 120 -6.53 -8.89 -36.95
N TRP A 121 -6.04 -8.37 -38.07
CA TRP A 121 -4.74 -8.72 -38.64
C TRP A 121 -3.56 -7.88 -38.09
N GLY A 122 -3.82 -6.97 -37.15
CA GLY A 122 -2.80 -6.10 -36.56
C GLY A 122 -2.33 -4.95 -37.46
N TRP A 123 -3.03 -4.67 -38.55
CA TRP A 123 -2.71 -3.59 -39.50
C TRP A 123 -3.31 -2.25 -39.05
N PHE A 124 -2.91 -1.80 -37.86
CA PHE A 124 -3.53 -0.66 -37.18
C PHE A 124 -3.36 0.67 -37.93
N THR A 125 -2.26 0.86 -38.67
CA THR A 125 -2.06 2.06 -39.51
C THR A 125 -3.11 2.15 -40.63
N HIS A 126 -3.41 1.04 -41.30
CA HIS A 126 -4.45 1.00 -42.33
C HIS A 126 -5.83 1.22 -41.72
N ALA A 127 -6.13 0.57 -40.60
CA ALA A 127 -7.37 0.77 -39.86
C ALA A 127 -7.55 2.24 -39.43
N TYR A 128 -6.50 2.90 -38.94
CA TYR A 128 -6.53 4.31 -38.52
C TYR A 128 -6.82 5.24 -39.71
N ASN A 129 -6.08 5.09 -40.81
CA ASN A 129 -6.23 5.96 -41.99
C ASN A 129 -7.63 5.83 -42.59
N ASP A 130 -8.12 4.60 -42.73
CA ASP A 130 -9.46 4.35 -43.26
C ASP A 130 -10.55 4.87 -42.32
N ALA A 131 -10.40 4.69 -41.01
CA ALA A 131 -11.37 5.24 -40.06
C ALA A 131 -11.37 6.79 -40.07
N CYS A 132 -10.22 7.42 -40.31
CA CYS A 132 -10.15 8.87 -40.53
C CYS A 132 -10.87 9.28 -41.83
N ARG A 133 -10.67 8.54 -42.94
CA ARG A 133 -11.39 8.76 -44.20
C ARG A 133 -12.91 8.64 -44.01
N VAL A 134 -13.37 7.66 -43.22
CA VAL A 134 -14.79 7.53 -42.86
C VAL A 134 -15.28 8.81 -42.16
N LEU A 135 -14.53 9.33 -41.18
CA LEU A 135 -14.93 10.55 -40.47
C LEU A 135 -14.95 11.78 -41.39
N GLU A 136 -13.94 11.96 -42.24
CA GLU A 136 -13.87 13.08 -43.20
C GLU A 136 -15.05 13.08 -44.18
N GLN A 137 -15.55 11.90 -44.56
CA GLN A 137 -16.72 11.77 -45.42
C GLN A 137 -18.05 12.07 -44.70
N LEU A 138 -18.04 12.18 -43.36
CA LEU A 138 -19.19 12.56 -42.55
C LEU A 138 -19.19 14.05 -42.17
N GLU A 139 -18.10 14.78 -42.42
CA GLU A 139 -18.01 16.22 -42.14
C GLU A 139 -18.85 17.02 -43.16
N GLU A 140 -19.60 18.01 -42.68
CA GLU A 140 -20.38 18.91 -43.55
C GLU A 140 -19.48 20.02 -44.12
N PRO A 141 -19.51 20.27 -45.44
CA PRO A 141 -18.56 21.16 -46.11
C PRO A 141 -18.68 22.67 -45.79
N ASP A 142 -19.76 23.13 -45.12
CA ASP A 142 -20.09 24.57 -45.00
C ASP A 142 -20.41 25.07 -43.57
N SER A 143 -19.97 24.41 -42.49
CA SER A 143 -20.23 24.91 -41.13
C SER A 143 -19.12 25.84 -40.61
N GLU A 144 -19.38 27.16 -40.57
CA GLU A 144 -18.49 28.18 -39.97
C GLU A 144 -18.42 28.13 -38.43
N SER A 145 -19.21 27.25 -37.79
CA SER A 145 -19.15 27.00 -36.36
C SER A 145 -18.32 25.75 -36.08
N ALA A 146 -17.52 25.76 -35.00
CA ALA A 146 -16.60 24.69 -34.56
C ALA A 146 -17.24 23.31 -34.22
N HIS A 147 -18.39 22.97 -34.82
CA HIS A 147 -19.09 21.70 -34.73
C HIS A 147 -18.97 20.96 -36.07
N PHE A 148 -17.87 20.21 -36.24
CA PHE A 148 -17.54 19.48 -37.48
C PHE A 148 -18.51 18.35 -37.86
N PHE A 149 -19.41 17.96 -36.95
CA PHE A 149 -20.39 16.90 -37.19
C PHE A 149 -21.81 17.47 -37.14
N PRO A 150 -22.74 16.96 -37.98
CA PRO A 150 -24.12 17.44 -38.02
C PRO A 150 -24.75 17.44 -36.63
N ASN A 151 -25.56 18.45 -36.32
CA ASN A 151 -26.22 18.52 -35.01
C ASN A 151 -27.07 17.26 -34.77
N PRO A 152 -27.05 16.68 -33.55
CA PRO A 152 -27.85 15.50 -33.23
C PRO A 152 -29.35 15.84 -33.37
N GLY A 153 -29.91 15.53 -34.54
CA GLY A 153 -31.33 15.68 -34.87
C GLY A 153 -32.09 14.35 -34.78
N PHE A 154 -33.42 14.40 -34.86
CA PHE A 154 -34.26 13.20 -34.90
C PHE A 154 -34.04 12.43 -36.22
N GLY A 155 -33.76 11.12 -36.13
CA GLY A 155 -33.74 10.19 -37.28
C GLY A 155 -32.36 9.69 -37.77
N GLN A 156 -31.27 9.98 -37.06
CA GLN A 156 -29.89 9.71 -37.51
C GLN A 156 -29.18 8.51 -36.82
N VAL A 157 -29.91 7.42 -36.50
CA VAL A 157 -29.34 6.26 -35.77
C VAL A 157 -28.18 5.59 -36.54
N ASN A 158 -28.29 5.45 -37.86
CA ASN A 158 -27.23 4.85 -38.67
C ASN A 158 -25.98 5.73 -38.74
N LEU A 159 -26.15 7.06 -38.84
CA LEU A 159 -25.05 8.01 -38.80
C LEU A 159 -24.33 7.98 -37.44
N ALA A 160 -25.09 7.97 -36.34
CA ALA A 160 -24.53 7.85 -35.00
C ALA A 160 -23.72 6.55 -34.85
N ARG A 161 -24.23 5.43 -35.37
CA ARG A 161 -23.52 4.14 -35.36
C ARG A 161 -22.20 4.21 -36.14
N VAL A 162 -22.22 4.76 -37.35
CA VAL A 162 -21.00 4.87 -38.18
C VAL A 162 -19.96 5.75 -37.49
N LEU A 163 -20.38 6.91 -36.99
CA LEU A 163 -19.51 7.85 -36.27
C LEU A 163 -18.87 7.20 -35.04
N LEU A 164 -19.67 6.58 -34.17
CA LEU A 164 -19.21 5.97 -32.93
C LEU A 164 -18.24 4.81 -33.21
N GLN A 165 -18.56 3.96 -34.19
CA GLN A 165 -17.70 2.85 -34.58
C GLN A 165 -16.39 3.33 -35.21
N ALA A 166 -16.42 4.35 -36.07
CA ALA A 166 -15.22 4.94 -36.65
C ALA A 166 -14.30 5.51 -35.56
N VAL A 167 -14.86 6.24 -34.58
CA VAL A 167 -14.09 6.76 -33.45
C VAL A 167 -13.50 5.64 -32.60
N ALA A 168 -14.28 4.63 -32.22
CA ALA A 168 -13.75 3.48 -31.47
C ALA A 168 -12.64 2.77 -32.24
N SER A 169 -12.76 2.62 -33.57
CA SER A 169 -11.70 2.07 -34.41
C SER A 169 -10.45 2.94 -34.40
N ILE A 170 -10.56 4.27 -34.45
CA ILE A 170 -9.40 5.17 -34.34
C ILE A 170 -8.71 5.00 -32.99
N VAL A 171 -9.47 5.06 -31.88
CA VAL A 171 -8.91 4.94 -30.53
C VAL A 171 -8.21 3.59 -30.36
N ARG A 172 -8.83 2.50 -30.80
CA ARG A 172 -8.23 1.16 -30.75
C ARG A 172 -6.97 1.04 -31.59
N SER A 173 -6.97 1.58 -32.81
CA SER A 173 -5.81 1.53 -33.69
C SER A 173 -4.64 2.33 -33.11
N VAL A 174 -4.92 3.47 -32.48
CA VAL A 174 -3.92 4.23 -31.74
C VAL A 174 -3.43 3.39 -30.56
N ALA A 175 -4.33 2.90 -29.70
CA ALA A 175 -4.00 2.10 -28.50
C ALA A 175 -3.10 0.89 -28.74
N MET A 176 -3.26 0.24 -29.90
CA MET A 176 -2.51 -0.97 -30.26
C MET A 176 -1.29 -0.71 -31.14
N SER A 177 -1.06 0.53 -31.57
CA SER A 177 0.11 0.89 -32.36
C SER A 177 1.34 1.06 -31.46
N PRO A 178 2.49 0.46 -31.81
CA PRO A 178 3.73 0.66 -31.07
C PRO A 178 4.35 2.05 -31.31
N ASP A 179 4.08 2.67 -32.46
CA ASP A 179 4.65 3.96 -32.86
C ASP A 179 3.56 5.05 -32.85
N MET A 180 3.14 5.46 -31.66
CA MET A 180 2.15 6.53 -31.49
C MET A 180 2.75 7.90 -31.80
N ASN A 181 2.07 8.69 -32.64
CA ASN A 181 2.42 10.10 -32.84
C ASN A 181 1.59 11.02 -31.94
N ASP A 182 2.18 12.12 -31.44
CA ASP A 182 1.53 13.19 -30.66
C ASP A 182 0.22 13.67 -31.32
N GLN A 183 0.23 13.87 -32.65
CA GLN A 183 -0.97 14.28 -33.38
C GLN A 183 -2.11 13.25 -33.29
N GLN A 184 -1.79 11.94 -33.32
CA GLN A 184 -2.78 10.88 -33.22
C GLN A 184 -3.38 10.82 -31.81
N CYS A 185 -2.55 10.94 -30.77
CA CYS A 185 -3.00 10.98 -29.38
C CYS A 185 -3.89 12.20 -29.09
N ARG A 186 -3.54 13.38 -29.62
CA ARG A 186 -4.38 14.59 -29.52
C ARG A 186 -5.72 14.42 -30.23
N LYS A 187 -5.72 13.77 -31.40
CA LYS A 187 -6.95 13.45 -32.14
C LYS A 187 -7.87 12.55 -31.32
N VAL A 188 -7.33 11.53 -30.64
CA VAL A 188 -8.10 10.66 -29.73
C VAL A 188 -8.79 11.48 -28.63
N CYS A 189 -8.06 12.36 -27.94
CA CYS A 189 -8.66 13.22 -26.91
C CYS A 189 -9.84 14.04 -27.43
N TRP A 190 -9.66 14.65 -28.61
CA TRP A 190 -10.68 15.48 -29.22
C TRP A 190 -11.91 14.66 -29.62
N LEU A 191 -11.72 13.51 -30.28
CA LEU A 191 -12.82 12.65 -30.73
C LEU A 191 -13.70 12.16 -29.59
N VAL A 192 -13.13 11.81 -28.44
CA VAL A 192 -13.88 11.36 -27.26
C VAL A 192 -14.82 12.45 -26.75
N HIS A 193 -14.43 13.72 -26.83
CA HIS A 193 -15.31 14.83 -26.47
C HIS A 193 -16.42 15.04 -27.49
N VAL A 194 -16.08 14.93 -28.78
CA VAL A 194 -17.01 15.11 -29.89
C VAL A 194 -18.14 14.09 -29.89
N ILE A 195 -17.88 12.83 -29.52
CA ILE A 195 -18.91 11.79 -29.57
C ILE A 195 -19.90 11.85 -28.41
N LYS A 196 -19.67 12.63 -27.35
CA LYS A 196 -20.54 12.66 -26.15
C LYS A 196 -22.02 12.89 -26.47
N PRO A 197 -22.42 13.85 -27.33
CA PRO A 197 -23.83 14.06 -27.68
C PRO A 197 -24.45 12.89 -28.46
N TRP A 198 -23.64 12.10 -29.16
CA TRP A 198 -24.07 10.99 -30.01
C TRP A 198 -24.33 9.69 -29.25
N LEU A 199 -23.79 9.57 -28.04
CA LEU A 199 -23.98 8.40 -27.19
C LEU A 199 -25.45 8.16 -26.79
N GLY A 200 -26.30 9.20 -26.84
CA GLY A 200 -27.74 9.11 -26.53
C GLY A 200 -28.59 8.39 -27.59
N TYR A 201 -28.02 8.09 -28.77
CA TYR A 201 -28.72 7.38 -29.85
C TYR A 201 -28.54 5.85 -29.79
N MET A 202 -27.74 5.36 -28.84
CA MET A 202 -27.58 3.94 -28.57
C MET A 202 -28.63 3.47 -27.57
N ASP A 203 -29.08 2.22 -27.69
CA ASP A 203 -29.79 1.58 -26.59
C ASP A 203 -28.85 1.37 -25.38
N ALA A 204 -29.42 1.19 -24.20
CA ALA A 204 -28.66 1.14 -22.96
C ALA A 204 -27.59 0.04 -22.93
N ASN A 205 -27.85 -1.13 -23.53
CA ASN A 205 -26.91 -2.25 -23.54
C ASN A 205 -25.75 -1.96 -24.52
N ALA A 206 -26.07 -1.52 -25.74
CA ALA A 206 -25.06 -1.19 -26.72
C ALA A 206 -24.18 0.00 -26.28
N HIS A 207 -24.77 0.97 -25.57
CA HIS A 207 -24.05 2.08 -24.96
C HIS A 207 -23.02 1.61 -23.93
N GLU A 208 -23.40 0.71 -23.03
CA GLU A 208 -22.50 0.19 -21.99
C GLU A 208 -21.35 -0.63 -22.60
N GLU A 209 -21.64 -1.51 -23.55
CA GLU A 209 -20.60 -2.30 -24.25
C GLU A 209 -19.62 -1.41 -25.01
N PHE A 210 -20.13 -0.38 -25.70
CA PHE A 210 -19.32 0.59 -26.41
C PHE A 210 -18.40 1.36 -25.48
N LEU A 211 -18.94 1.93 -24.39
CA LEU A 211 -18.14 2.69 -23.42
C LEU A 211 -17.07 1.81 -22.77
N LYS A 212 -17.40 0.54 -22.45
CA LYS A 212 -16.43 -0.40 -21.87
C LYS A 212 -15.25 -0.64 -22.82
N GLY A 213 -15.52 -0.85 -24.11
CA GLY A 213 -14.48 -1.02 -25.13
C GLY A 213 -13.65 0.26 -25.29
N LEU A 214 -14.32 1.39 -25.50
CA LEU A 214 -13.66 2.68 -25.70
C LEU A 214 -12.75 3.06 -24.52
N LEU A 215 -13.23 2.90 -23.28
CA LEU A 215 -12.45 3.21 -22.08
C LEU A 215 -11.25 2.29 -21.92
N SER A 216 -11.38 1.00 -22.27
CA SER A 216 -10.26 0.06 -22.28
C SER A 216 -9.18 0.49 -23.25
N ASP A 217 -9.56 0.90 -24.47
CA ASP A 217 -8.60 1.37 -25.48
C ASP A 217 -7.98 2.72 -25.06
N MET A 218 -8.76 3.64 -24.48
CA MET A 218 -8.22 4.89 -23.91
C MET A 218 -7.24 4.63 -22.75
N ALA A 219 -7.53 3.67 -21.89
CA ALA A 219 -6.62 3.28 -20.81
C ALA A 219 -5.30 2.76 -21.37
N MET A 220 -5.34 1.93 -22.41
CA MET A 220 -4.13 1.48 -23.11
C MET A 220 -3.36 2.66 -23.71
N CYS A 221 -4.05 3.63 -24.32
CA CYS A 221 -3.40 4.86 -24.79
C CYS A 221 -2.70 5.62 -23.65
N ALA A 222 -3.37 5.83 -22.51
CA ALA A 222 -2.78 6.52 -21.37
C ALA A 222 -1.53 5.81 -20.84
N LEU A 223 -1.57 4.47 -20.75
CA LEU A 223 -0.43 3.67 -20.32
C LEU A 223 0.75 3.77 -21.29
N SER A 224 0.49 3.74 -22.60
CA SER A 224 1.53 3.91 -23.63
C SER A 224 2.13 5.31 -23.61
N ILE A 225 1.30 6.35 -23.45
CA ILE A 225 1.77 7.73 -23.33
C ILE A 225 2.70 7.90 -22.11
N ILE A 226 2.37 7.31 -20.96
CA ILE A 226 3.26 7.36 -19.78
C ILE A 226 4.57 6.61 -20.04
N ARG A 227 4.54 5.45 -20.71
CA ARG A 227 5.75 4.68 -21.04
C ARG A 227 6.71 5.44 -21.95
N GLU A 228 6.16 6.30 -22.81
CA GLU A 228 6.92 7.12 -23.74
C GLU A 228 6.83 8.62 -23.38
N ALA A 229 6.70 8.95 -22.09
CA ALA A 229 6.43 10.32 -21.64
C ALA A 229 7.44 11.35 -22.18
N GLU A 230 8.69 10.96 -22.41
CA GLU A 230 9.72 11.82 -23.02
C GLU A 230 9.39 12.37 -24.41
N ARG A 231 8.50 11.70 -25.16
CA ARG A 231 8.08 12.12 -26.51
C ARG A 231 6.98 13.18 -26.48
N PHE A 232 6.35 13.40 -25.33
CA PHE A 232 5.15 14.22 -25.20
C PHE A 232 5.40 15.41 -24.26
N ASP A 233 4.56 16.45 -24.41
CA ASP A 233 4.52 17.57 -23.47
C ASP A 233 3.93 17.12 -22.13
N ASP A 234 4.55 17.50 -21.01
CA ASP A 234 4.15 17.04 -19.67
C ASP A 234 2.69 17.36 -19.34
N LYS A 235 2.21 18.56 -19.74
CA LYS A 235 0.81 18.97 -19.53
C LYS A 235 -0.15 18.15 -20.38
N PHE A 236 0.29 17.71 -21.56
CA PHE A 236 -0.50 16.80 -22.38
C PHE A 236 -0.64 15.43 -21.72
N VAL A 237 0.45 14.84 -21.21
CA VAL A 237 0.43 13.56 -20.48
C VAL A 237 -0.51 13.65 -19.28
N GLU A 238 -0.37 14.71 -18.47
CA GLU A 238 -1.21 14.98 -17.31
C GLU A 238 -2.70 15.10 -17.70
N SER A 239 -3.02 15.93 -18.69
CA SER A 239 -4.38 16.17 -19.15
C SER A 239 -5.03 14.93 -19.75
N PHE A 240 -4.30 14.13 -20.53
CA PHE A 240 -4.80 12.89 -21.12
C PHE A 240 -5.17 11.88 -20.04
N CYS A 241 -4.26 11.64 -19.09
CA CYS A 241 -4.45 10.67 -18.02
C CYS A 241 -5.60 11.09 -17.08
N SER A 242 -5.63 12.37 -16.69
CA SER A 242 -6.69 12.91 -15.84
C SER A 242 -8.06 12.88 -16.53
N SER A 243 -8.13 13.17 -17.82
CA SER A 243 -9.39 13.10 -18.59
C SER A 243 -9.88 11.66 -18.69
N THR A 244 -8.98 10.71 -18.99
CA THR A 244 -9.32 9.28 -19.07
C THR A 244 -9.84 8.78 -17.72
N LEU A 245 -9.20 9.15 -16.61
CA LEU A 245 -9.68 8.81 -15.26
C LEU A 245 -11.08 9.38 -14.96
N LYS A 246 -11.33 10.64 -15.36
CA LYS A 246 -12.66 11.26 -15.20
C LYS A 246 -13.73 10.48 -15.95
N GLU A 247 -13.46 10.04 -17.18
CA GLU A 247 -14.41 9.23 -17.95
C GLU A 247 -14.68 7.87 -17.29
N TYR A 248 -13.65 7.20 -16.75
CA TYR A 248 -13.85 5.98 -15.94
C TYR A 248 -14.76 6.23 -14.74
N PHE A 249 -14.60 7.36 -14.05
CA PHE A 249 -15.45 7.70 -12.93
C PHE A 249 -16.89 8.02 -13.34
N LEU A 250 -17.10 8.72 -14.46
CA LEU A 250 -18.43 9.07 -14.95
C LEU A 250 -19.18 7.86 -15.53
N SER A 251 -18.47 6.84 -16.00
CA SER A 251 -19.05 5.64 -16.57
C SER A 251 -19.94 4.84 -15.59
N SER A 252 -20.84 4.04 -16.16
CA SER A 252 -21.67 3.06 -15.44
C SER A 252 -20.88 1.86 -14.91
N LEU A 253 -19.59 1.74 -15.25
CA LEU A 253 -18.75 0.63 -14.82
C LEU A 253 -18.59 0.57 -13.29
N PRO A 254 -18.34 -0.63 -12.72
CA PRO A 254 -18.04 -0.77 -11.30
C PRO A 254 -16.84 0.10 -10.92
N LYS A 255 -16.99 0.88 -9.85
CA LYS A 255 -15.99 1.86 -9.41
C LYS A 255 -14.63 1.24 -9.05
N CYS A 256 -14.56 -0.06 -8.76
CA CYS A 256 -13.30 -0.77 -8.60
C CYS A 256 -12.39 -0.69 -9.84
N HIS A 257 -12.94 -0.53 -11.06
CA HIS A 257 -12.15 -0.33 -12.27
C HIS A 257 -11.41 1.01 -12.26
N PHE A 258 -12.03 2.05 -11.71
CA PHE A 258 -11.42 3.37 -11.57
C PHE A 258 -10.18 3.32 -10.67
N TYR A 259 -10.25 2.65 -9.51
CA TYR A 259 -9.08 2.50 -8.62
C TYR A 259 -8.01 1.59 -9.20
N LYS A 260 -8.40 0.49 -9.85
CA LYS A 260 -7.44 -0.40 -10.53
C LYS A 260 -6.67 0.34 -11.61
N PHE A 261 -7.35 1.12 -12.44
CA PHE A 261 -6.71 1.91 -13.48
C PHE A 261 -5.85 3.05 -12.89
N SER A 262 -6.35 3.76 -11.87
CA SER A 262 -5.55 4.75 -11.12
C SER A 262 -4.24 4.15 -10.61
N ARG A 263 -4.30 2.96 -10.01
CA ARG A 263 -3.13 2.23 -9.52
C ARG A 263 -2.15 1.85 -10.64
N GLN A 264 -2.65 1.47 -11.82
CA GLN A 264 -1.81 1.16 -12.98
C GLN A 264 -1.06 2.40 -13.49
N LEU A 265 -1.74 3.55 -13.60
CA LEU A 265 -1.10 4.81 -14.00
C LEU A 265 -0.01 5.21 -12.98
N LEU A 266 -0.36 5.21 -11.69
CA LEU A 266 0.55 5.56 -10.61
C LEU A 266 1.76 4.62 -10.57
N SER A 267 1.54 3.31 -10.75
CA SER A 267 2.61 2.32 -10.82
C SER A 267 3.65 2.62 -11.91
N LEU A 268 3.21 3.00 -13.11
CA LEU A 268 4.14 3.35 -14.19
C LEU A 268 4.89 4.65 -13.89
N LEU A 269 4.22 5.64 -13.29
CA LEU A 269 4.84 6.91 -12.93
C LEU A 269 5.90 6.71 -11.83
N PHE A 270 5.61 5.93 -10.78
CA PHE A 270 6.60 5.60 -9.74
C PHE A 270 7.78 4.78 -10.28
N LEU A 271 7.58 3.95 -11.31
CA LEU A 271 8.67 3.21 -11.96
C LEU A 271 9.66 4.13 -12.69
N SER A 272 9.20 5.25 -13.27
CA SER A 272 10.07 6.21 -13.95
C SER A 272 11.07 6.89 -12.99
N LYS A 273 10.65 7.14 -11.75
CA LYS A 273 11.38 7.90 -10.71
C LYS A 273 11.87 9.29 -11.14
N GLU A 274 11.39 9.82 -12.26
CA GLU A 274 11.80 11.13 -12.75
C GLU A 274 11.10 12.25 -11.97
N ILE A 275 11.79 13.36 -11.68
CA ILE A 275 11.21 14.46 -10.90
C ILE A 275 9.98 15.06 -11.60
N LYS A 276 9.98 15.12 -12.94
CA LYS A 276 8.86 15.61 -13.75
C LYS A 276 7.57 14.80 -13.57
N THR A 277 7.66 13.51 -13.23
CA THR A 277 6.47 12.66 -13.05
C THR A 277 5.80 12.85 -11.69
N VAL A 278 6.45 13.55 -10.75
CA VAL A 278 5.84 13.93 -9.46
C VAL A 278 4.60 14.79 -9.69
N GLU A 279 4.68 15.83 -10.53
CA GLU A 279 3.55 16.73 -10.80
C GLU A 279 2.36 15.98 -11.41
N ILE A 280 2.63 15.02 -12.30
CA ILE A 280 1.60 14.16 -12.90
C ILE A 280 0.93 13.31 -11.82
N VAL A 281 1.71 12.66 -10.95
CA VAL A 281 1.16 11.86 -9.84
C VAL A 281 0.24 12.70 -8.94
N MET A 282 0.66 13.94 -8.64
CA MET A 282 -0.10 14.87 -7.82
C MET A 282 -1.44 15.23 -8.47
N SER A 283 -1.45 15.54 -9.77
CA SER A 283 -2.67 15.83 -10.53
C SER A 283 -3.62 14.64 -10.64
N LEU A 284 -3.09 13.43 -10.82
CA LEU A 284 -3.91 12.20 -10.84
C LEU A 284 -4.56 11.95 -9.47
N LEU A 285 -3.78 12.09 -8.41
CA LEU A 285 -4.24 12.00 -7.03
C LEU A 285 -5.33 13.05 -6.75
N GLN A 286 -5.12 14.30 -7.16
CA GLN A 286 -6.13 15.35 -7.06
C GLN A 286 -7.41 15.00 -7.83
N THR A 287 -7.27 14.46 -9.04
CA THR A 287 -8.40 13.99 -9.85
C THR A 287 -9.18 12.90 -9.12
N VAL A 288 -8.49 11.93 -8.50
CA VAL A 288 -9.12 10.90 -7.66
C VAL A 288 -9.93 11.52 -6.53
N ALA A 289 -9.35 12.48 -5.80
CA ALA A 289 -10.00 13.14 -4.68
C ALA A 289 -11.24 13.95 -5.07
N CYS A 290 -11.17 14.71 -6.17
CA CYS A 290 -12.29 15.50 -6.67
C CYS A 290 -13.50 14.62 -7.02
N GLN A 291 -13.28 13.43 -7.57
CA GLN A 291 -14.38 12.55 -7.96
C GLN A 291 -15.10 11.93 -6.75
N PHE A 292 -14.42 11.77 -5.61
CA PHE A 292 -15.07 11.32 -4.37
C PHE A 292 -16.16 12.27 -3.86
N GLN A 293 -16.03 13.57 -4.11
CA GLN A 293 -17.02 14.57 -3.69
C GLN A 293 -18.41 14.33 -4.32
N VAL A 294 -18.45 13.68 -5.48
CA VAL A 294 -19.66 13.59 -6.32
C VAL A 294 -20.58 12.43 -5.90
N LYS A 295 -20.04 11.30 -5.41
CA LYS A 295 -20.82 10.14 -4.95
C LYS A 295 -20.10 9.39 -3.79
N PRO A 296 -20.42 9.69 -2.52
CA PRO A 296 -19.58 9.28 -1.38
C PRO A 296 -19.72 7.81 -0.88
N GLU A 297 -20.55 6.96 -1.48
CA GLU A 297 -21.12 5.85 -0.68
C GLU A 297 -20.49 4.45 -0.81
N ALA A 298 -19.66 4.11 -1.81
CA ALA A 298 -19.33 2.69 -2.03
C ALA A 298 -17.85 2.23 -2.03
N ASN A 299 -16.84 3.11 -2.02
CA ASN A 299 -15.47 2.66 -2.36
C ASN A 299 -14.32 3.35 -1.58
N TRP A 300 -14.54 3.67 -0.31
CA TRP A 300 -13.50 4.38 0.47
C TRP A 300 -12.29 3.48 0.78
N LEU A 301 -12.51 2.17 0.96
CA LEU A 301 -11.44 1.20 1.20
C LEU A 301 -10.48 1.16 0.02
N GLU A 302 -10.98 1.16 -1.23
CA GLU A 302 -10.10 1.20 -2.40
C GLU A 302 -9.30 2.51 -2.51
N LEU A 303 -9.84 3.64 -2.05
CA LEU A 303 -9.06 4.88 -1.94
C LEU A 303 -7.96 4.75 -0.90
N VAL A 304 -8.25 4.21 0.27
CA VAL A 304 -7.23 4.10 1.31
C VAL A 304 -6.16 3.07 0.95
N ASP A 305 -6.52 2.00 0.24
CA ASP A 305 -5.55 1.08 -0.35
C ASP A 305 -4.68 1.77 -1.42
N LEU A 306 -5.28 2.62 -2.27
CA LEU A 306 -4.53 3.40 -3.27
C LEU A 306 -3.58 4.41 -2.60
N VAL A 307 -4.04 5.12 -1.57
CA VAL A 307 -3.24 6.06 -0.80
C VAL A 307 -2.11 5.35 -0.07
N SER A 308 -2.41 4.22 0.58
CA SER A 308 -1.42 3.36 1.23
C SER A 308 -0.33 2.93 0.23
N TYR A 309 -0.72 2.52 -0.98
CA TYR A 309 0.24 2.23 -2.06
C TYR A 309 1.10 3.47 -2.39
N CYS A 310 0.49 4.63 -2.62
CA CYS A 310 1.22 5.86 -2.97
C CYS A 310 2.20 6.30 -1.89
N VAL A 311 1.85 6.23 -0.60
CA VAL A 311 2.77 6.65 0.47
C VAL A 311 3.97 5.73 0.59
N HIS A 312 3.81 4.42 0.39
CA HIS A 312 4.92 3.47 0.42
C HIS A 312 5.86 3.65 -0.77
N GLU A 313 5.32 3.80 -1.98
CA GLU A 313 6.14 4.08 -3.17
C GLU A 313 6.85 5.44 -3.06
N SER A 314 6.18 6.45 -2.51
CA SER A 314 6.79 7.78 -2.28
C SER A 314 7.96 7.71 -1.30
N GLN A 315 7.82 6.96 -0.22
CA GLN A 315 8.90 6.73 0.75
C GLN A 315 10.11 6.07 0.11
N LEU A 316 9.90 5.12 -0.82
CA LEU A 316 10.97 4.45 -1.56
C LEU A 316 11.59 5.33 -2.66
N ALA A 317 10.82 6.26 -3.22
CA ALA A 317 11.25 7.15 -4.30
C ALA A 317 12.07 8.36 -3.81
N GLY A 318 11.92 8.76 -2.55
CA GLY A 318 12.78 9.74 -1.86
C GLY A 318 12.06 11.02 -1.43
N GLU A 319 12.84 12.01 -0.97
CA GLU A 319 12.33 13.22 -0.33
C GLU A 319 11.31 14.01 -1.17
N VAL A 320 11.62 14.27 -2.44
CA VAL A 320 10.78 15.11 -3.32
C VAL A 320 9.38 14.51 -3.46
N TRP A 321 9.33 13.17 -3.59
CA TRP A 321 8.09 12.41 -3.66
C TRP A 321 7.32 12.45 -2.35
N CYS A 322 7.99 12.25 -1.22
CA CYS A 322 7.37 12.35 0.11
C CYS A 322 6.75 13.73 0.35
N ALA A 323 7.48 14.81 0.06
CA ALA A 323 7.01 16.18 0.26
C ALA A 323 5.83 16.51 -0.66
N GLY A 324 5.92 16.12 -1.95
CA GLY A 324 4.83 16.25 -2.91
C GLY A 324 3.58 15.53 -2.43
N VAL A 325 3.63 14.20 -2.32
CA VAL A 325 2.45 13.39 -1.97
C VAL A 325 1.88 13.77 -0.60
N SER A 326 2.72 14.13 0.37
CA SER A 326 2.25 14.65 1.67
C SER A 326 1.34 15.86 1.52
N LYS A 327 1.77 16.85 0.71
CA LYS A 327 0.97 18.05 0.43
C LYS A 327 -0.36 17.69 -0.22
N GLN A 328 -0.35 16.82 -1.23
CA GLN A 328 -1.59 16.41 -1.91
C GLN A 328 -2.56 15.74 -0.95
N LEU A 329 -2.08 14.80 -0.11
CA LEU A 329 -2.91 14.11 0.86
C LEU A 329 -3.53 15.06 1.89
N SER A 330 -2.81 16.11 2.30
CA SER A 330 -3.36 17.16 3.17
C SER A 330 -4.50 17.93 2.49
N GLU A 331 -4.32 18.32 1.22
CA GLU A 331 -5.36 18.97 0.41
C GLU A 331 -6.57 18.06 0.21
N MET A 332 -6.34 16.77 -0.08
CA MET A 332 -7.42 15.79 -0.15
C MET A 332 -8.15 15.67 1.17
N ALA A 333 -7.44 15.59 2.29
CA ALA A 333 -8.06 15.42 3.59
C ALA A 333 -8.99 16.59 3.95
N ALA A 334 -8.64 17.81 3.53
CA ALA A 334 -9.51 18.98 3.66
C ALA A 334 -10.85 18.82 2.90
N VAL A 335 -10.86 18.13 1.76
CA VAL A 335 -12.11 17.78 1.04
C VAL A 335 -13.00 16.85 1.87
N PHE A 336 -12.41 15.93 2.63
CA PHE A 336 -13.14 14.93 3.41
C PHE A 336 -13.57 15.42 4.80
N SER A 337 -13.19 16.62 5.22
CA SER A 337 -13.41 17.08 6.60
C SER A 337 -14.88 17.11 7.01
N GLU A 338 -15.78 17.44 6.08
CA GLU A 338 -17.23 17.48 6.32
C GLU A 338 -17.92 16.16 5.94
N ALA A 339 -17.51 15.53 4.84
CA ALA A 339 -18.20 14.37 4.27
C ALA A 339 -17.87 13.04 4.96
N LYS A 340 -16.61 12.81 5.36
CA LYS A 340 -16.13 11.58 6.03
C LYS A 340 -14.97 11.89 6.98
N PRO A 341 -15.26 12.25 8.25
CA PRO A 341 -14.23 12.60 9.24
C PRO A 341 -13.16 11.51 9.44
N GLN A 342 -13.53 10.23 9.36
CA GLN A 342 -12.57 9.11 9.51
C GLN A 342 -11.55 9.08 8.37
N ALA A 343 -12.00 9.32 7.13
CA ALA A 343 -11.10 9.38 5.97
C ALA A 343 -10.16 10.60 6.07
N ASN A 344 -10.68 11.75 6.50
CA ASN A 344 -9.86 12.94 6.77
C ASN A 344 -8.72 12.63 7.75
N VAL A 345 -9.01 11.98 8.90
CA VAL A 345 -7.98 11.61 9.88
C VAL A 345 -6.94 10.66 9.28
N ILE A 346 -7.37 9.59 8.59
CA ILE A 346 -6.45 8.62 7.98
C ILE A 346 -5.51 9.28 6.97
N LEU A 347 -6.03 10.10 6.07
CA LEU A 347 -5.23 10.79 5.05
C LEU A 347 -4.24 11.78 5.68
N ARG A 348 -4.64 12.51 6.73
CA ARG A 348 -3.72 13.41 7.44
C ARG A 348 -2.64 12.65 8.21
N VAL A 349 -2.95 11.49 8.78
CA VAL A 349 -1.93 10.63 9.44
C VAL A 349 -0.90 10.15 8.42
N TYR A 350 -1.34 9.71 7.23
CA TYR A 350 -0.43 9.36 6.13
C TYR A 350 0.41 10.54 5.63
N SER A 351 -0.21 11.71 5.45
CA SER A 351 0.47 12.97 5.11
C SER A 351 1.56 13.31 6.13
N ALA A 352 1.23 13.31 7.42
CA ALA A 352 2.20 13.55 8.48
C ALA A 352 3.32 12.49 8.51
N GLY A 353 2.99 11.22 8.27
CA GLY A 353 3.97 10.14 8.18
C GLY A 353 4.97 10.33 7.03
N LEU A 354 4.52 10.85 5.88
CA LEU A 354 5.40 11.22 4.77
C LEU A 354 6.29 12.42 5.13
N SER A 355 5.72 13.45 5.77
CA SER A 355 6.50 14.62 6.22
C SER A 355 7.59 14.24 7.21
N VAL A 356 7.31 13.31 8.15
CA VAL A 356 8.32 12.79 9.08
C VAL A 356 9.34 11.89 8.36
N SER A 357 8.89 11.08 7.40
CA SER A 357 9.79 10.22 6.60
C SER A 357 10.85 11.00 5.84
N VAL A 358 10.59 12.25 5.43
CA VAL A 358 11.60 13.13 4.81
C VAL A 358 12.83 13.29 5.71
N PHE A 359 12.63 13.43 7.03
CA PHE A 359 13.73 13.59 7.98
C PHE A 359 14.46 12.27 8.25
N ASP A 360 13.74 11.15 8.30
CA ASP A 360 14.38 9.82 8.44
C ASP A 360 15.26 9.49 7.22
N VAL A 361 14.77 9.77 6.00
CA VAL A 361 15.54 9.58 4.75
C VAL A 361 16.77 10.48 4.73
N LYS A 362 16.61 11.80 4.96
CA LYS A 362 17.74 12.75 5.03
C LYS A 362 18.80 12.34 6.04
N PHE A 363 18.36 11.88 7.21
CA PHE A 363 19.25 11.49 8.28
C PHE A 363 20.06 10.24 7.95
N ARG A 364 19.45 9.27 7.26
CA ARG A 364 20.15 8.07 6.77
C ARG A 364 21.18 8.39 5.69
N ASP A 365 20.88 9.34 4.81
CA ASP A 365 21.75 9.72 3.69
C ASP A 365 22.92 10.62 4.12
N ASN A 366 22.70 11.56 5.04
CA ASN A 366 23.72 12.56 5.45
C ASN A 366 24.67 12.08 6.56
N GLY A 367 24.47 10.88 7.11
CA GLY A 367 25.30 10.34 8.19
C GLY A 367 25.16 11.08 9.54
N LYS A 368 25.88 10.58 10.55
CA LYS A 368 25.73 10.89 12.00
C LYS A 368 25.95 12.35 12.42
N GLU A 369 26.23 13.28 11.52
CA GLU A 369 26.67 14.65 11.85
C GLU A 369 25.51 15.64 12.12
N SER A 370 24.28 15.36 11.66
CA SER A 370 23.09 16.19 11.94
C SER A 370 22.04 15.40 12.72
N SER A 371 21.43 15.95 13.77
CA SER A 371 20.33 15.28 14.49
C SER A 371 19.03 15.41 13.70
N GLY A 372 18.58 14.31 13.08
CA GLY A 372 17.33 14.26 12.33
C GLY A 372 16.12 14.50 13.22
N LEU A 373 16.17 14.05 14.48
CA LEU A 373 15.11 14.30 15.45
C LEU A 373 15.05 15.77 15.85
N GLU A 374 16.19 16.43 16.06
CA GLU A 374 16.21 17.86 16.43
C GLU A 374 15.71 18.74 15.30
N ALA A 375 16.09 18.43 14.04
CA ALA A 375 15.57 19.13 12.87
C ALA A 375 14.05 18.96 12.72
N LEU A 376 13.51 17.74 12.96
CA LEU A 376 12.08 17.47 12.93
C LEU A 376 11.33 18.24 14.04
N LEU A 377 11.88 18.25 15.25
CA LEU A 377 11.25 18.91 16.40
C LEU A 377 11.34 20.44 16.32
N GLY A 378 12.28 20.97 15.53
CA GLY A 378 12.40 22.41 15.23
C GLY A 378 11.53 22.89 14.07
N ASP A 379 10.85 21.98 13.34
CA ASP A 379 9.94 22.34 12.25
C ASP A 379 8.53 22.62 12.80
N ASP A 380 8.24 23.92 13.00
CA ASP A 380 6.98 24.41 13.56
C ASP A 380 5.75 23.97 12.75
N ASP A 381 5.86 23.82 11.44
CA ASP A 381 4.70 23.56 10.56
C ASP A 381 4.31 22.08 10.61
N ILE A 382 5.30 21.19 10.57
CA ILE A 382 5.08 19.75 10.81
C ILE A 382 4.53 19.56 12.22
N TRP A 383 5.05 20.29 13.19
CA TRP A 383 4.61 20.15 14.56
C TRP A 383 3.16 20.58 14.79
N LYS A 384 2.76 21.74 14.26
CA LYS A 384 1.36 22.19 14.30
C LYS A 384 0.43 21.15 13.68
N SER A 385 0.86 20.51 12.59
CA SER A 385 0.11 19.42 11.95
C SER A 385 -0.05 18.21 12.87
N LEU A 386 1.04 17.74 13.50
CA LEU A 386 1.02 16.61 14.45
C LEU A 386 0.15 16.90 15.69
N VAL A 387 0.22 18.10 16.25
CA VAL A 387 -0.63 18.49 17.39
C VAL A 387 -2.11 18.56 16.97
N SER A 388 -2.40 19.12 15.79
CA SER A 388 -3.76 19.13 15.25
C SER A 388 -4.32 17.72 15.05
N LEU A 389 -3.48 16.77 14.62
CA LEU A 389 -3.86 15.37 14.43
C LEU A 389 -4.33 14.72 15.73
N LEU A 390 -3.60 14.89 16.82
CA LEU A 390 -4.01 14.34 18.13
C LEU A 390 -5.37 14.87 18.60
N GLY A 391 -5.61 16.18 18.44
CA GLY A 391 -6.91 16.77 18.77
C GLY A 391 -8.07 16.17 17.96
N MET A 392 -7.82 15.72 16.73
CA MET A 392 -8.84 15.02 15.91
C MET A 392 -8.98 13.54 16.28
N ILE A 393 -7.92 12.90 16.75
CA ILE A 393 -7.94 11.49 17.15
C ILE A 393 -8.68 11.29 18.47
N ASP A 394 -8.58 12.24 19.41
CA ASP A 394 -9.33 12.22 20.68
C ASP A 394 -10.86 12.25 20.49
N HIS A 395 -11.34 12.47 19.26
CA HIS A 395 -12.77 12.43 18.88
C HIS A 395 -13.16 11.13 18.16
N TYR A 396 -12.23 10.20 17.93
CA TYR A 396 -12.58 8.85 17.51
C TYR A 396 -13.28 8.17 18.70
N PRO A 397 -14.49 7.61 18.54
CA PRO A 397 -15.27 7.16 19.68
C PRO A 397 -14.53 6.04 20.41
N ASP A 398 -14.02 6.39 21.59
CA ASP A 398 -13.55 5.46 22.60
C ASP A 398 -14.77 4.67 23.10
N ASP A 399 -15.07 3.56 22.43
CA ASP A 399 -15.99 2.57 22.97
C ASP A 399 -15.28 1.88 24.15
N GLN A 400 -15.40 2.56 25.30
CA GLN A 400 -15.14 2.06 26.64
C GLN A 400 -13.70 1.61 26.92
N THR A 401 -12.78 2.56 27.10
CA THR A 401 -11.75 2.34 28.11
C THR A 401 -12.37 2.41 29.51
N THR A 402 -12.19 1.32 30.24
CA THR A 402 -12.33 1.19 31.68
C THR A 402 -11.51 2.27 32.40
N SER A 403 -12.08 3.45 32.58
CA SER A 403 -11.78 4.30 33.73
C SER A 403 -12.77 3.93 34.83
N SER A 404 -12.36 3.06 35.74
CA SER A 404 -13.02 3.00 37.03
C SER A 404 -12.72 4.32 37.74
N TYR A 405 -13.65 5.27 37.68
CA TYR A 405 -14.05 6.20 38.77
C TYR A 405 -15.03 7.21 38.17
N GLY A 406 -16.30 6.81 38.04
CA GLY A 406 -17.38 7.71 37.64
C GLY A 406 -18.65 6.98 37.24
N LYS A 407 -19.58 6.81 38.18
CA LYS A 407 -20.94 6.31 37.92
C LYS A 407 -21.61 7.08 36.78
N LYS A 408 -22.09 6.36 35.75
CA LYS A 408 -23.45 6.53 35.20
C LYS A 408 -23.87 5.30 34.36
N ASN A 409 -24.89 4.61 34.89
CA ASN A 409 -25.91 3.82 34.20
C ASN A 409 -26.41 4.56 32.94
N THR A 410 -26.86 3.96 31.82
CA THR A 410 -27.51 2.67 31.57
C THR A 410 -27.61 2.49 30.04
N ASN A 411 -27.51 1.24 29.57
CA ASN A 411 -28.15 0.70 28.36
C ASN A 411 -28.06 1.49 27.04
N ALA A 412 -26.98 1.28 26.30
CA ALA A 412 -27.02 1.34 24.83
C ALA A 412 -26.16 0.20 24.27
N ARG A 413 -26.81 -0.92 23.97
CA ARG A 413 -26.23 -2.03 23.21
C ARG A 413 -26.16 -1.56 21.74
N CYS A 414 -25.24 -0.67 21.41
CA CYS A 414 -25.02 -0.25 20.03
C CYS A 414 -24.28 -1.36 19.27
N ARG A 415 -25.05 -2.16 18.52
CA ARG A 415 -24.54 -2.89 17.37
C ARG A 415 -24.07 -1.88 16.33
N HIS A 416 -22.77 -1.60 16.25
CA HIS A 416 -22.19 -0.96 15.08
C HIS A 416 -21.06 -1.81 14.51
N ASN A 417 -21.40 -2.60 13.47
CA ASN A 417 -20.44 -3.28 12.60
C ASN A 417 -19.51 -2.28 11.83
N GLY A 418 -19.79 -0.97 11.86
CA GLY A 418 -19.03 0.04 11.12
C GLY A 418 -17.70 0.47 11.76
N GLY A 419 -17.46 0.22 13.05
CA GLY A 419 -16.20 0.63 13.71
C GLY A 419 -14.98 -0.19 13.29
N VAL A 420 -15.18 -1.46 12.93
CA VAL A 420 -14.09 -2.39 12.56
C VAL A 420 -13.52 -2.05 11.18
N GLU A 421 -14.35 -1.58 10.26
CA GLU A 421 -13.97 -1.29 8.86
C GLU A 421 -12.88 -0.21 8.77
N TYR A 422 -12.92 0.80 9.64
CA TYR A 422 -11.95 1.91 9.67
C TYR A 422 -10.75 1.67 10.59
N THR A 423 -10.87 0.71 11.52
CA THR A 423 -9.83 0.46 12.53
C THR A 423 -8.53 -0.04 11.90
N LEU A 424 -8.59 -1.00 10.99
CA LEU A 424 -7.39 -1.55 10.35
C LEU A 424 -6.69 -0.51 9.45
N PRO A 425 -7.39 0.22 8.56
CA PRO A 425 -6.75 1.25 7.73
C PRO A 425 -6.18 2.40 8.56
N TYR A 426 -6.86 2.80 9.64
CA TYR A 426 -6.33 3.78 10.60
C TYR A 426 -5.05 3.28 11.30
N LEU A 427 -5.02 2.02 11.74
CA LEU A 427 -3.81 1.43 12.34
C LEU A 427 -2.65 1.33 11.36
N LYS A 428 -2.91 1.02 10.08
CA LYS A 428 -1.89 1.04 9.03
C LYS A 428 -1.32 2.45 8.84
N ALA A 429 -2.16 3.48 8.85
CA ALA A 429 -1.72 4.87 8.80
C ALA A 429 -0.89 5.25 10.05
N LEU A 430 -1.37 4.92 11.25
CA LEU A 430 -0.62 5.16 12.49
C LEU A 430 0.72 4.43 12.50
N LYS A 431 0.76 3.18 12.04
CA LYS A 431 2.01 2.41 11.88
C LYS A 431 2.99 3.16 10.98
N PHE A 432 2.51 3.65 9.84
CA PHE A 432 3.31 4.41 8.87
C PHE A 432 3.89 5.69 9.46
N LEU A 433 3.14 6.41 10.31
CA LEU A 433 3.64 7.59 11.04
C LEU A 433 4.58 7.23 12.20
N CYS A 434 4.21 6.23 13.01
CA CYS A 434 4.92 5.90 14.25
C CYS A 434 6.27 5.23 13.98
N GLN A 435 6.40 4.45 12.91
CA GLN A 435 7.63 3.75 12.57
C GLN A 435 8.86 4.67 12.38
N PRO A 436 8.81 5.72 11.52
CA PRO A 436 9.95 6.63 11.35
C PRO A 436 10.23 7.43 12.63
N LEU A 437 9.20 7.88 13.36
CA LEU A 437 9.36 8.55 14.66
C LEU A 437 10.10 7.67 15.67
N ALA A 438 9.66 6.41 15.81
CA ALA A 438 10.27 5.47 16.74
C ALA A 438 11.71 5.14 16.35
N SER A 439 11.99 5.07 15.05
CA SER A 439 13.34 4.82 14.52
C SER A 439 14.30 5.96 14.88
N LEU A 440 13.90 7.21 14.65
CA LEU A 440 14.70 8.40 15.00
C LEU A 440 14.99 8.47 16.52
N ILE A 441 13.96 8.27 17.36
CA ILE A 441 14.09 8.31 18.82
C ILE A 441 15.02 7.21 19.34
N THR A 442 14.87 6.00 18.81
CA THR A 442 15.66 4.86 19.26
C THR A 442 17.11 4.99 18.80
N PHE A 443 17.34 5.55 17.61
CA PHE A 443 18.68 5.84 17.11
C PHE A 443 19.38 6.91 17.96
N GLU A 444 18.69 7.99 18.32
CA GLU A 444 19.27 9.11 19.08
C GLU A 444 19.12 8.99 20.62
N HIS A 445 18.80 7.81 21.14
CA HIS A 445 18.51 7.61 22.57
C HIS A 445 19.66 8.06 23.50
N ASN A 446 20.92 7.88 23.09
CA ASN A 446 22.08 8.31 23.88
C ASN A 446 22.12 9.84 24.09
N LYS A 447 21.76 10.61 23.06
CA LYS A 447 21.65 12.09 23.13
C LYS A 447 20.49 12.51 24.02
N MET A 448 19.37 11.79 23.94
CA MET A 448 18.20 12.05 24.78
C MET A 448 18.48 11.77 26.27
N VAL A 449 19.25 10.74 26.58
CA VAL A 449 19.54 10.31 27.96
C VAL A 449 20.60 11.17 28.65
N SER A 450 21.62 11.65 27.93
CA SER A 450 22.77 12.39 28.47
C SER A 450 22.50 13.85 28.93
N GLY A 451 21.32 14.40 28.61
CA GLY A 451 20.65 15.35 29.52
C GLY A 451 20.79 16.85 29.29
N ARG A 452 21.22 17.35 28.12
CA ARG A 452 21.04 18.78 27.76
C ARG A 452 20.30 18.97 26.44
N GLU A 453 20.60 18.11 25.49
CA GLU A 453 19.92 18.04 24.20
C GLU A 453 18.43 17.69 24.45
N PHE A 454 17.55 18.30 23.67
CA PHE A 454 16.09 18.12 23.71
C PHE A 454 15.31 18.65 24.93
N ALA A 455 15.91 19.45 25.83
CA ALA A 455 15.17 20.01 26.98
C ALA A 455 14.00 20.94 26.56
N CYS A 456 14.23 21.77 25.54
CA CYS A 456 13.23 22.66 24.94
C CYS A 456 12.07 21.91 24.25
N TYR A 457 12.27 20.65 23.85
CA TYR A 457 11.28 19.87 23.12
C TYR A 457 10.43 18.95 24.02
N THR A 458 10.44 19.12 25.33
CA THR A 458 9.68 18.25 26.27
C THR A 458 8.18 18.18 25.94
N GLY A 459 7.58 19.31 25.55
CA GLY A 459 6.18 19.34 25.08
C GLY A 459 5.99 18.51 23.82
N HIS A 460 6.91 18.64 22.87
CA HIS A 460 6.88 17.90 21.61
C HIS A 460 6.98 16.38 21.83
N LEU A 461 7.94 15.96 22.63
CA LEU A 461 8.11 14.54 22.96
C LEU A 461 6.86 13.95 23.64
N SER A 462 6.16 14.72 24.48
CA SER A 462 4.95 14.22 25.14
C SER A 462 3.79 13.95 24.17
N VAL A 463 3.67 14.75 23.11
CA VAL A 463 2.66 14.57 22.06
C VAL A 463 2.99 13.35 21.21
N ILE A 464 4.26 13.12 20.87
CA ILE A 464 4.70 11.88 20.20
C ILE A 464 4.42 10.65 21.08
N GLN A 465 4.67 10.77 22.39
CA GLN A 465 4.36 9.71 23.35
C GLN A 465 2.87 9.35 23.31
N ASP A 466 1.98 10.34 23.22
CA ASP A 466 0.54 10.13 23.16
C ASP A 466 0.11 9.41 21.87
N MET A 467 0.73 9.74 20.73
CA MET A 467 0.51 9.00 19.47
C MET A 467 0.96 7.53 19.57
N PHE A 468 2.11 7.28 20.19
CA PHE A 468 2.59 5.91 20.41
C PHE A 468 1.64 5.10 21.30
N LEU A 469 1.09 5.73 22.35
CA LEU A 469 0.09 5.10 23.19
C LEU A 469 -1.19 4.78 22.40
N GLN A 470 -1.67 5.70 21.56
CA GLN A 470 -2.82 5.47 20.70
C GLN A 470 -2.61 4.29 19.74
N PHE A 471 -1.45 4.23 19.09
CA PHE A 471 -1.09 3.09 18.23
C PHE A 471 -1.12 1.77 19.00
N PHE A 472 -0.54 1.74 20.20
CA PHE A 472 -0.54 0.54 21.04
C PHE A 472 -1.96 0.11 21.44
N TYR A 473 -2.78 1.04 21.91
CA TYR A 473 -4.16 0.76 22.33
C TYR A 473 -5.01 0.29 21.15
N GLY A 474 -4.89 0.93 19.99
CA GLY A 474 -5.59 0.51 18.78
C GLY A 474 -5.16 -0.89 18.32
N PHE A 475 -3.85 -1.21 18.37
CA PHE A 475 -3.37 -2.56 18.04
C PHE A 475 -3.93 -3.62 19.00
N ARG A 476 -3.95 -3.34 20.31
CA ARG A 476 -4.58 -4.25 21.28
C ARG A 476 -6.07 -4.40 21.08
N PHE A 477 -6.76 -3.33 20.68
CA PHE A 477 -8.15 -3.42 20.28
C PHE A 477 -8.30 -4.39 19.10
N LEU A 478 -7.54 -4.20 18.01
CA LEU A 478 -7.56 -5.09 16.85
C LEU A 478 -7.33 -6.56 17.24
N GLN A 479 -6.31 -6.85 18.05
CA GLN A 479 -6.00 -8.22 18.52
C GLN A 479 -7.16 -8.89 19.26
N ARG A 480 -7.96 -8.14 20.02
CA ARG A 480 -9.16 -8.70 20.71
C ARG A 480 -10.26 -9.09 19.73
N TRP A 481 -10.32 -8.45 18.56
CA TRP A 481 -11.38 -8.62 17.57
C TRP A 481 -11.04 -9.57 16.43
N THR A 482 -9.77 -9.95 16.25
CA THR A 482 -9.33 -10.97 15.28
C THR A 482 -8.80 -12.23 15.98
N PRO A 483 -9.65 -13.23 16.29
CA PRO A 483 -9.20 -14.45 16.95
C PRO A 483 -8.57 -15.45 15.95
N ASP A 484 -7.39 -15.93 16.33
CA ASP A 484 -6.90 -17.30 16.13
C ASP A 484 -6.47 -17.84 14.75
N LYS A 485 -6.67 -17.17 13.60
CA LYS A 485 -6.24 -17.74 12.30
C LYS A 485 -4.97 -17.16 11.64
N GLU A 486 -4.40 -16.07 12.14
CA GLU A 486 -3.20 -15.43 11.59
C GLU A 486 -2.16 -15.10 12.69
N ARG A 487 -1.91 -16.04 13.62
CA ARG A 487 -1.01 -15.85 14.78
C ARG A 487 0.49 -15.99 14.47
N SER A 488 0.90 -16.05 13.20
CA SER A 488 2.32 -16.02 12.83
C SER A 488 2.73 -14.59 12.46
N GLY A 489 3.60 -13.97 13.27
CA GLY A 489 4.33 -12.73 12.98
C GLY A 489 3.54 -11.67 12.19
N THR A 490 2.78 -10.82 12.87
CA THR A 490 1.95 -9.82 12.19
C THR A 490 2.80 -8.72 11.57
N GLU A 491 2.25 -8.08 10.54
CA GLU A 491 2.80 -6.87 9.89
C GLU A 491 3.21 -5.77 10.90
N PHE A 492 2.64 -5.77 12.11
CA PHE A 492 2.79 -4.72 13.13
C PHE A 492 3.84 -5.04 14.20
N ASP A 493 4.29 -6.28 14.33
CA ASP A 493 5.04 -6.76 15.50
C ASP A 493 6.35 -5.99 15.73
N LYS A 494 7.16 -5.84 14.67
CA LYS A 494 8.41 -5.06 14.72
C LYS A 494 8.17 -3.57 15.00
N THR A 495 7.10 -3.01 14.44
CA THR A 495 6.74 -1.61 14.71
C THR A 495 6.31 -1.43 16.15
N LEU A 496 5.53 -2.37 16.71
CA LEU A 496 5.10 -2.32 18.09
C LEU A 496 6.28 -2.36 19.06
N LEU A 497 7.27 -3.23 18.79
CA LEU A 497 8.51 -3.31 19.55
C LEU A 497 9.24 -1.96 19.58
N ASN A 498 9.49 -1.37 18.40
CA ASN A 498 10.18 -0.10 18.27
C ASN A 498 9.41 1.06 18.92
N VAL A 499 8.08 1.09 18.74
CA VAL A 499 7.22 2.11 19.33
C VAL A 499 7.21 2.01 20.86
N ALA A 500 7.14 0.80 21.43
CA ALA A 500 7.22 0.60 22.87
C ALA A 500 8.57 1.07 23.44
N MET A 501 9.67 0.77 22.75
CA MET A 501 11.01 1.26 23.10
C MET A 501 11.11 2.78 23.06
N ALA A 502 10.68 3.39 21.96
CA ALA A 502 10.72 4.84 21.80
C ALA A 502 9.83 5.56 22.83
N ALA A 503 8.63 5.03 23.11
CA ALA A 503 7.75 5.54 24.16
C ALA A 503 8.40 5.45 25.55
N PHE A 504 9.10 4.34 25.84
CA PHE A 504 9.86 4.21 27.07
C PHE A 504 10.98 5.26 27.16
N ILE A 505 11.80 5.43 26.12
CA ILE A 505 12.87 6.45 26.08
C ILE A 505 12.31 7.85 26.33
N ILE A 506 11.21 8.22 25.65
CA ILE A 506 10.53 9.50 25.87
C ILE A 506 10.06 9.62 27.32
N SER A 507 9.45 8.58 27.88
CA SER A 507 8.94 8.60 29.26
C SER A 507 10.07 8.82 30.27
N MET A 508 11.22 8.18 30.06
CA MET A 508 12.41 8.36 30.92
C MET A 508 12.96 9.78 30.80
N ARG A 509 12.91 10.37 29.61
CA ARG A 509 13.35 11.76 29.38
C ARG A 509 12.41 12.80 29.97
N THR A 510 11.10 12.66 29.74
CA THR A 510 10.07 13.64 30.10
C THR A 510 9.51 13.45 31.51
N GLN A 511 9.75 12.27 32.12
CA GLN A 511 9.15 11.83 33.38
C GLN A 511 7.60 11.78 33.34
N ARG A 512 7.03 11.64 32.14
CA ARG A 512 5.58 11.48 31.94
C ARG A 512 5.23 10.04 31.59
N LYS A 513 4.13 9.56 32.16
CA LYS A 513 3.52 8.24 31.87
C LYS A 513 4.50 7.06 31.98
N VAL A 514 5.49 7.15 32.87
CA VAL A 514 6.59 6.17 33.01
C VAL A 514 6.07 4.78 33.37
N GLU A 515 5.13 4.69 34.31
CA GLU A 515 4.55 3.41 34.71
C GLU A 515 3.69 2.80 33.59
N ILE A 516 3.03 3.64 32.79
CA ILE A 516 2.23 3.20 31.65
C ILE A 516 3.16 2.60 30.60
N THR A 517 4.17 3.35 30.14
CA THR A 517 5.11 2.88 29.11
C THR A 517 5.92 1.66 29.56
N ALA A 518 6.32 1.58 30.83
CA ALA A 518 6.96 0.39 31.38
C ALA A 518 6.05 -0.85 31.28
N ARG A 519 4.76 -0.72 31.60
CA ARG A 519 3.79 -1.83 31.42
C ARG A 519 3.61 -2.21 29.96
N LEU A 520 3.65 -1.25 29.03
CA LEU A 520 3.57 -1.55 27.60
C LEU A 520 4.76 -2.39 27.12
N VAL A 521 5.97 -2.06 27.57
CA VAL A 521 7.15 -2.88 27.30
C VAL A 521 7.00 -4.27 27.89
N GLU A 522 6.55 -4.38 29.15
CA GLU A 522 6.30 -5.67 29.80
C GLU A 522 5.29 -6.51 29.01
N ASP A 523 4.23 -5.86 28.52
CA ASP A 523 3.21 -6.46 27.67
C ASP A 523 3.79 -6.97 26.36
N VAL A 524 4.70 -6.23 25.72
CA VAL A 524 5.43 -6.66 24.51
C VAL A 524 6.32 -7.86 24.80
N ILE A 525 7.12 -7.81 25.88
CA ILE A 525 7.99 -8.92 26.31
C ILE A 525 7.18 -10.20 26.58
N ALA A 526 5.96 -10.07 27.09
CA ALA A 526 5.09 -11.20 27.41
C ALA A 526 4.30 -11.75 26.22
N THR A 527 4.39 -11.14 25.02
CA THR A 527 3.61 -11.58 23.86
C THR A 527 4.12 -12.90 23.27
N PRO A 528 3.24 -13.76 22.71
CA PRO A 528 3.66 -15.05 22.14
C PRO A 528 4.50 -14.96 20.85
N TRP A 529 4.43 -13.83 20.13
CA TRP A 529 5.09 -13.66 18.83
C TRP A 529 6.54 -13.18 18.95
N ILE A 530 6.98 -12.73 20.13
CA ILE A 530 8.31 -12.15 20.31
C ILE A 530 9.40 -13.20 20.15
N SER A 531 10.44 -12.88 19.37
CA SER A 531 11.53 -13.81 19.08
C SER A 531 12.73 -13.61 20.03
N PRO A 532 13.61 -14.61 20.21
CA PRO A 532 14.84 -14.44 20.99
C PRO A 532 15.75 -13.29 20.49
N PRO A 533 15.94 -13.06 19.16
CA PRO A 533 16.64 -11.87 18.67
C PRO A 533 16.02 -10.55 19.13
N ASP A 534 14.69 -10.43 19.11
CA ASP A 534 14.00 -9.21 19.55
C ASP A 534 14.22 -8.95 21.05
N LEU A 535 14.16 -10.00 21.87
CA LEU A 535 14.46 -9.89 23.31
C LEU A 535 15.92 -9.57 23.60
N LYS A 536 16.87 -10.11 22.82
CA LYS A 536 18.29 -9.74 22.90
C LYS A 536 18.49 -8.26 22.57
N TYR A 537 17.80 -7.75 21.55
CA TYR A 537 17.80 -6.34 21.20
C TYR A 537 17.23 -5.45 22.32
N LEU A 538 16.08 -5.81 22.89
CA LEU A 538 15.50 -5.11 24.04
C LEU A 538 16.45 -5.11 25.23
N PHE A 539 17.04 -6.26 25.55
CA PHE A 539 17.99 -6.41 26.64
C PHE A 539 19.20 -5.49 26.48
N ALA A 540 19.83 -5.48 25.29
CA ALA A 540 20.96 -4.60 24.99
C ALA A 540 20.57 -3.12 25.11
N SER A 541 19.43 -2.74 24.51
CA SER A 541 18.95 -1.35 24.53
C SER A 541 18.65 -0.85 25.94
N PHE A 542 17.95 -1.64 26.76
CA PHE A 542 17.68 -1.27 28.15
C PHE A 542 18.95 -1.24 29.00
N HIS A 543 19.92 -2.12 28.72
CA HIS A 543 21.20 -2.10 29.41
C HIS A 543 21.93 -0.80 29.15
N ASP A 544 22.01 -0.37 27.88
CA ASP A 544 22.72 0.85 27.48
C ASP A 544 22.05 2.10 28.06
N ILE A 545 20.71 2.16 28.03
CA ILE A 545 19.93 3.21 28.69
C ILE A 545 20.17 3.20 30.20
N GLY A 546 20.12 2.03 30.83
CA GLY A 546 20.31 1.87 32.28
C GLY A 546 21.70 2.29 32.73
N VAL A 547 22.75 1.88 32.02
CA VAL A 547 24.15 2.29 32.25
C VAL A 547 24.32 3.79 32.08
N SER A 548 23.69 4.37 31.05
CA SER A 548 23.73 5.82 30.81
C SER A 548 23.06 6.62 31.93
N PHE A 549 21.98 6.12 32.53
CA PHE A 549 21.38 6.76 33.71
C PHE A 549 22.19 6.52 34.99
N TYR A 550 22.81 5.35 35.11
CA TYR A 550 23.67 5.02 36.25
C TYR A 550 24.93 5.90 36.28
N SER A 551 25.55 6.16 35.12
CA SER A 551 26.75 7.00 35.01
C SER A 551 26.52 8.47 35.39
N ILE A 552 25.28 8.97 35.26
CA ILE A 552 24.87 10.31 35.73
C ILE A 552 24.21 10.28 37.11
N GLU A 553 24.43 9.21 37.89
CA GLU A 553 23.95 9.00 39.26
C GLU A 553 22.41 9.02 39.41
N ASN A 554 21.65 8.84 38.32
CA ASN A 554 20.19 8.80 38.37
C ASN A 554 19.68 7.38 38.63
N LEU A 555 19.87 6.91 39.88
CA LEU A 555 19.55 5.54 40.29
C LEU A 555 18.07 5.16 40.08
N LYS A 556 17.14 6.12 40.25
CA LYS A 556 15.71 5.86 39.99
C LYS A 556 15.48 5.44 38.53
N LYS A 557 16.02 6.20 37.59
CA LYS A 557 15.84 5.92 36.16
C LYS A 557 16.59 4.67 35.71
N ALA A 558 17.82 4.49 36.21
CA ALA A 558 18.61 3.28 35.97
C ALA A 558 17.86 2.02 36.45
N SER A 559 17.26 2.08 37.64
CA SER A 559 16.51 0.96 38.23
C SER A 559 15.30 0.51 37.38
N MET A 560 14.62 1.46 36.72
CA MET A 560 13.49 1.19 35.83
C MET A 560 13.93 0.45 34.57
N ALA A 561 15.01 0.93 33.92
CA ALA A 561 15.58 0.27 32.74
C ALA A 561 16.11 -1.14 33.07
N PHE A 562 16.84 -1.28 34.19
CA PHE A 562 17.36 -2.57 34.63
C PHE A 562 16.29 -3.60 35.00
N ARG A 563 15.13 -3.17 35.52
CA ARG A 563 13.98 -4.06 35.73
C ARG A 563 13.49 -4.65 34.39
N LEU A 564 13.46 -3.85 33.33
CA LEU A 564 13.09 -4.31 31.99
C LEU A 564 14.19 -5.17 31.36
N CYS A 565 15.48 -4.91 31.62
CA CYS A 565 16.57 -5.81 31.26
C CYS A 565 16.36 -7.22 31.83
N ILE A 566 16.08 -7.32 33.13
CA ILE A 566 15.87 -8.59 33.82
C ILE A 566 14.70 -9.35 33.19
N ARG A 567 13.57 -8.68 32.94
CA ARG A 567 12.43 -9.34 32.28
C ARG A 567 12.75 -9.79 30.86
N SER A 568 13.45 -8.96 30.09
CA SER A 568 13.81 -9.29 28.69
C SER A 568 14.75 -10.49 28.62
N VAL A 569 15.82 -10.49 29.43
CA VAL A 569 16.86 -11.53 29.37
C VAL A 569 16.34 -12.89 29.84
N TRP A 570 15.58 -12.95 30.92
CA TRP A 570 15.06 -14.21 31.44
C TRP A 570 13.90 -14.76 30.62
N THR A 571 13.10 -13.89 29.99
CA THR A 571 12.13 -14.33 28.98
C THR A 571 12.85 -14.92 27.76
N CYS A 572 13.98 -14.34 27.35
CA CYS A 572 14.78 -14.84 26.24
C CYS A 572 15.39 -16.20 26.55
N VAL A 573 15.98 -16.39 27.74
CA VAL A 573 16.50 -17.69 28.19
C VAL A 573 15.39 -18.74 28.15
N ARG A 574 14.22 -18.43 28.69
CA ARG A 574 13.06 -19.35 28.68
C ARG A 574 12.64 -19.76 27.28
N LEU A 575 12.57 -18.82 26.32
CA LEU A 575 12.21 -19.12 24.93
C LEU A 575 13.29 -19.95 24.22
N LEU A 576 14.57 -19.64 24.45
CA LEU A 576 15.67 -20.43 23.90
C LEU A 576 15.64 -21.88 24.41
N CYS A 577 15.34 -22.08 25.69
CA CYS A 577 15.16 -23.42 26.25
C CYS A 577 13.95 -24.15 25.63
N GLN A 578 12.85 -23.45 25.32
CA GLN A 578 11.69 -24.05 24.66
C GLN A 578 12.03 -24.51 23.23
N ILE A 579 12.69 -23.65 22.45
CA ILE A 579 13.13 -24.00 21.08
C ILE A 579 14.09 -25.21 21.10
N HIS A 580 15.02 -25.23 22.05
CA HIS A 580 15.97 -26.35 22.20
C HIS A 580 15.28 -27.69 22.50
N VAL A 581 14.16 -27.69 23.24
CA VAL A 581 13.37 -28.91 23.51
C VAL A 581 12.68 -29.42 22.24
N ASP A 582 12.32 -28.52 21.32
CA ASP A 582 11.62 -28.86 20.08
C ASP A 582 12.56 -29.31 18.94
N GLU A 583 13.87 -29.00 19.02
CA GLU A 583 14.86 -29.31 17.98
C GLU A 583 15.74 -30.55 18.28
N SER A 584 15.96 -31.40 17.27
CA SER A 584 16.56 -32.74 17.43
C SER A 584 18.11 -32.80 17.51
N ASN A 585 18.83 -31.67 17.49
CA ASN A 585 20.30 -31.62 17.39
C ASN A 585 20.93 -30.75 18.51
N PRO A 586 21.57 -31.31 19.56
CA PRO A 586 21.69 -30.58 20.83
C PRO A 586 23.00 -29.81 21.11
N SER A 587 24.16 -30.16 20.55
CA SER A 587 25.43 -29.87 21.28
C SER A 587 26.00 -28.45 21.18
N GLU A 588 25.88 -27.76 20.04
CA GLU A 588 26.43 -26.38 19.91
C GLU A 588 25.46 -25.31 20.43
N GLU A 589 24.16 -25.54 20.32
CA GLU A 589 23.13 -24.61 20.80
C GLU A 589 22.99 -24.63 22.32
N GLU A 590 23.15 -25.79 22.95
CA GLU A 590 23.14 -25.93 24.41
C GLU A 590 24.24 -25.07 25.07
N ALA A 591 25.46 -25.08 24.51
CA ALA A 591 26.57 -24.27 25.01
C ALA A 591 26.27 -22.76 24.93
N ASN A 592 25.70 -22.31 23.81
CA ASN A 592 25.32 -20.91 23.64
C ASN A 592 24.23 -20.46 24.63
N ILE A 593 23.28 -21.35 24.97
CA ILE A 593 22.24 -21.07 25.97
C ILE A 593 22.85 -21.01 27.38
N ILE A 594 23.76 -21.93 27.70
CA ILE A 594 24.50 -21.93 28.98
C ILE A 594 25.27 -20.61 29.15
N ASP A 595 26.05 -20.21 28.15
CA ASP A 595 26.82 -18.96 28.19
C ASP A 595 25.91 -17.73 28.36
N PHE A 596 24.80 -17.69 27.61
CA PHE A 596 23.83 -16.61 27.69
C PHE A 596 23.11 -16.54 29.04
N ALA A 597 22.71 -17.68 29.61
CA ALA A 597 22.08 -17.75 30.93
C ALA A 597 23.07 -17.38 32.06
N SER A 598 24.33 -17.76 31.92
CA SER A 598 25.42 -17.39 32.85
C SER A 598 25.64 -15.88 32.88
N GLU A 599 25.69 -15.26 31.69
CA GLU A 599 25.80 -13.82 31.55
C GLU A 599 24.54 -13.10 32.09
N ALA A 600 23.35 -13.67 31.86
CA ALA A 600 22.10 -13.18 32.40
C ALA A 600 22.09 -13.18 33.93
N CYS A 601 22.57 -14.24 34.58
CA CYS A 601 22.77 -14.34 36.04
C CYS A 601 23.69 -13.24 36.56
N ARG A 602 24.89 -13.11 35.96
CA ARG A 602 25.89 -12.13 36.38
C ARG A 602 25.37 -10.69 36.26
N LYS A 603 24.78 -10.33 35.12
CA LYS A 603 24.22 -9.00 34.88
C LYS A 603 22.99 -8.73 35.76
N SER A 604 22.10 -9.71 35.94
CA SER A 604 20.93 -9.55 36.82
C SER A 604 21.35 -9.29 38.27
N ALA A 605 22.43 -9.89 38.75
CA ALA A 605 22.96 -9.58 40.08
C ALA A 605 23.42 -8.12 40.23
N PHE A 606 24.12 -7.59 39.21
CA PHE A 606 24.50 -6.18 39.17
C PHE A 606 23.27 -5.26 39.13
N TYR A 607 22.30 -5.57 38.27
CA TYR A 607 21.06 -4.81 38.18
C TYR A 607 20.30 -4.77 39.51
N VAL A 608 20.14 -5.92 40.18
CA VAL A 608 19.50 -6.01 41.48
C VAL A 608 20.24 -5.17 42.53
N ASP A 609 21.57 -5.13 42.50
CA ASP A 609 22.37 -4.28 43.40
C ASP A 609 22.02 -2.79 43.22
N VAL A 610 21.89 -2.32 41.97
CA VAL A 610 21.45 -0.94 41.68
C VAL A 610 20.01 -0.70 42.15
N LEU A 611 19.10 -1.66 41.97
CA LEU A 611 17.73 -1.58 42.48
C LEU A 611 17.70 -1.49 44.02
N LEU A 612 18.58 -2.23 44.70
CA LEU A 612 18.74 -2.20 46.16
C LEU A 612 19.27 -0.84 46.62
N GLN A 613 20.28 -0.28 45.95
CA GLN A 613 20.81 1.04 46.26
C GLN A 613 19.74 2.15 46.12
N HIS A 614 18.86 2.03 45.12
CA HIS A 614 17.74 2.96 44.95
C HIS A 614 16.63 2.80 46.02
N GLY A 615 16.50 1.63 46.66
CA GLY A 615 15.43 1.34 47.61
C GLY A 615 14.12 0.87 46.97
N ALA A 616 14.19 0.10 45.88
CA ALA A 616 13.00 -0.45 45.22
C ALA A 616 12.24 -1.45 46.14
N ARG A 617 10.90 -1.39 46.15
CA ARG A 617 10.05 -2.18 47.08
C ARG A 617 9.71 -3.61 46.64
N ASP A 618 9.88 -3.95 45.36
CA ASP A 618 9.47 -5.25 44.78
C ASP A 618 10.68 -6.13 44.38
N ILE A 619 11.82 -5.97 45.05
CA ILE A 619 13.06 -6.69 44.69
C ILE A 619 12.93 -8.20 44.93
N GLU A 620 12.26 -8.61 46.02
CA GLU A 620 12.04 -10.03 46.33
C GLU A 620 11.26 -10.74 45.21
N LYS A 621 10.17 -10.13 44.71
CA LYS A 621 9.39 -10.67 43.59
C LYS A 621 10.23 -10.82 42.32
N LEU A 622 11.15 -9.87 42.08
CA LEU A 622 12.04 -9.90 40.92
C LEU A 622 13.11 -10.99 41.05
N LEU A 623 13.67 -11.19 42.24
CA LEU A 623 14.60 -12.29 42.54
C LEU A 623 13.91 -13.65 42.40
N VAL A 624 12.67 -13.79 42.89
CA VAL A 624 11.86 -15.01 42.67
C VAL A 624 11.64 -15.23 41.18
N PHE A 625 11.28 -14.20 40.41
CA PHE A 625 11.14 -14.31 38.96
C PHE A 625 12.43 -14.79 38.27
N ILE A 626 13.59 -14.28 38.68
CA ILE A 626 14.89 -14.74 38.15
C ILE A 626 15.11 -16.23 38.46
N LEU A 627 14.91 -16.64 39.72
CA LEU A 627 15.12 -18.01 40.16
C LEU A 627 14.12 -18.98 39.51
N GLU A 628 12.87 -18.58 39.29
CA GLU A 628 11.88 -19.37 38.53
C GLU A 628 12.31 -19.61 37.08
N ASN A 629 12.83 -18.59 36.39
CA ASN A 629 13.26 -18.77 35.00
C ASN A 629 14.57 -19.53 34.90
N TRP A 630 15.49 -19.33 35.85
CA TRP A 630 16.72 -20.12 35.96
C TRP A 630 16.39 -21.59 36.24
N SER A 631 15.44 -21.89 37.15
CA SER A 631 15.06 -23.28 37.46
C SER A 631 14.44 -23.98 36.27
N VAL A 632 13.55 -23.29 35.52
CA VAL A 632 12.95 -23.83 34.29
C VAL A 632 14.04 -24.14 33.25
N ALA A 633 15.04 -23.27 33.13
CA ALA A 633 16.16 -23.49 32.21
C ALA A 633 17.06 -24.65 32.67
N GLU A 634 17.29 -24.79 33.98
CA GLU A 634 18.12 -25.86 34.56
C GLU A 634 17.43 -27.23 34.46
N ASP A 635 16.11 -27.29 34.60
CA ASP A 635 15.35 -28.53 34.41
C ASP A 635 15.49 -29.06 32.96
N VAL A 636 15.67 -28.16 31.98
CA VAL A 636 15.88 -28.49 30.56
C VAL A 636 17.34 -28.86 30.27
N ILE A 637 18.29 -28.00 30.65
CA ILE A 637 19.70 -28.10 30.25
C ILE A 637 20.51 -29.02 31.20
N LYS A 638 20.17 -29.04 32.49
CA LYS A 638 20.79 -29.85 33.57
C LYS A 638 22.30 -29.61 33.78
N LYS A 639 22.82 -28.49 33.27
CA LYS A 639 24.24 -28.11 33.27
C LYS A 639 24.43 -26.60 33.43
N LEU A 640 23.40 -25.85 33.82
CA LEU A 640 23.57 -24.43 34.09
C LEU A 640 24.47 -24.25 35.33
N PRO A 641 25.33 -23.23 35.33
CA PRO A 641 26.09 -22.91 36.52
C PRO A 641 25.17 -22.40 37.63
N ASP A 642 25.60 -22.64 38.87
CA ASP A 642 24.86 -22.26 40.06
C ASP A 642 24.51 -20.76 40.06
N PRO A 643 23.30 -20.38 40.54
CA PRO A 643 22.82 -19.01 40.54
C PRO A 643 23.43 -18.20 41.70
N THR A 644 24.69 -18.48 42.05
CA THR A 644 25.45 -17.88 43.15
C THR A 644 25.39 -16.34 43.18
N PRO A 645 25.52 -15.61 42.05
CA PRO A 645 25.39 -14.15 42.06
C PRO A 645 24.02 -13.66 42.53
N ILE A 646 22.95 -14.40 42.23
CA ILE A 646 21.56 -14.06 42.60
C ILE A 646 21.31 -14.39 44.08
N VAL A 647 21.78 -15.55 44.54
CA VAL A 647 21.70 -15.97 45.94
C VAL A 647 22.41 -14.97 46.86
N LYS A 648 23.58 -14.46 46.46
CA LYS A 648 24.29 -13.39 47.18
C LYS A 648 23.48 -12.10 47.28
N GLN A 649 22.77 -11.72 46.21
CA GLN A 649 21.92 -10.53 46.24
C GLN A 649 20.69 -10.74 47.13
N TRP A 650 20.11 -11.93 47.15
CA TRP A 650 19.04 -12.29 48.09
C TRP A 650 19.51 -12.15 49.56
N LEU A 651 20.69 -12.65 49.90
CA LEU A 651 21.27 -12.49 51.24
C LEU A 651 21.44 -11.01 51.62
N LYS A 652 21.93 -10.17 50.71
CA LYS A 652 22.03 -8.72 50.93
C LYS A 652 20.67 -8.07 51.21
N VAL A 653 19.60 -8.48 50.51
CA VAL A 653 18.23 -7.98 50.77
C VAL A 653 17.80 -8.31 52.19
N GLN A 654 17.99 -9.56 52.61
CA GLN A 654 17.64 -10.02 53.95
C GLN A 654 18.45 -9.29 55.04
N CYS A 655 19.76 -9.14 54.86
CA CYS A 655 20.60 -8.38 55.81
C CYS A 655 20.13 -6.95 55.98
N ARG A 656 19.75 -6.24 54.90
CA ARG A 656 19.20 -4.87 55.01
C ARG A 656 17.85 -4.82 55.72
N HIS A 657 16.99 -5.82 55.55
CA HIS A 657 15.73 -5.91 56.30
C HIS A 657 15.99 -6.11 57.80
N HIS A 658 17.00 -6.90 58.16
CA HIS A 658 17.44 -7.07 59.54
C HIS A 658 18.06 -5.80 60.14
N GLU A 659 18.78 -5.00 59.37
CA GLU A 659 19.35 -3.71 59.81
C GLU A 659 18.30 -2.59 59.99
N THR A 660 17.12 -2.71 59.37
CA THR A 660 16.08 -1.65 59.36
C THR A 660 14.87 -1.92 60.26
N GLN A 661 14.73 -3.12 60.84
CA GLN A 661 13.60 -3.49 61.68
C GLN A 661 14.02 -3.87 63.11
N ASP A 662 13.93 -2.90 64.01
CA ASP A 662 13.87 -3.13 65.46
C ASP A 662 12.44 -3.52 65.94
N LEU A 663 11.45 -3.70 65.05
CA LEU A 663 10.12 -4.22 65.44
C LEU A 663 9.45 -5.04 64.32
N ALA A 664 9.36 -6.35 64.55
CA ALA A 664 8.25 -7.26 64.19
C ALA A 664 7.68 -7.22 62.74
N GLY A 665 8.54 -7.19 61.72
CA GLY A 665 8.17 -7.58 60.35
C GLY A 665 8.80 -8.92 59.99
N SER A 666 8.01 -9.91 59.57
CA SER A 666 8.49 -11.25 59.26
C SER A 666 9.40 -11.27 58.02
N CYS A 667 10.69 -11.59 58.18
CA CYS A 667 11.52 -12.04 57.05
C CYS A 667 10.88 -13.31 56.48
N THR A 668 10.47 -13.27 55.20
CA THR A 668 9.91 -14.44 54.54
C THR A 668 11.08 -15.33 54.10
N PRO A 669 11.24 -16.56 54.65
CA PRO A 669 12.39 -17.39 54.32
C PRO A 669 12.39 -17.73 52.82
N LEU A 670 13.57 -17.68 52.17
CA LEU A 670 13.75 -18.05 50.75
C LEU A 670 13.06 -19.38 50.43
N TYR A 671 13.15 -20.35 51.34
CA TYR A 671 12.48 -21.64 51.25
C TYR A 671 10.96 -21.53 51.05
N SER A 672 10.29 -20.67 51.82
CA SER A 672 8.82 -20.51 51.75
C SER A 672 8.37 -19.85 50.44
N LEU A 673 9.20 -18.97 49.87
CA LEU A 673 8.92 -18.34 48.58
C LEU A 673 9.16 -19.31 47.42
N LEU A 674 10.28 -20.04 47.43
CA LEU A 674 10.57 -21.03 46.40
C LEU A 674 9.56 -22.19 46.40
N SER A 675 9.19 -22.70 47.59
CA SER A 675 8.20 -23.78 47.73
C SER A 675 6.77 -23.36 47.38
N SER A 676 6.47 -22.05 47.36
CA SER A 676 5.18 -21.53 46.91
C SER A 676 5.05 -21.47 45.38
N SER A 677 6.16 -21.57 44.64
CA SER A 677 6.14 -21.51 43.17
C SER A 677 5.92 -22.89 42.55
N GLN A 678 4.91 -23.01 41.69
CA GLN A 678 4.62 -24.24 40.94
C GLN A 678 5.64 -24.53 39.82
N LYS A 679 6.56 -23.60 39.53
CA LYS A 679 7.52 -23.70 38.41
C LYS A 679 8.89 -24.23 38.81
N ILE A 680 9.16 -24.40 40.10
CA ILE A 680 10.47 -24.80 40.60
C ILE A 680 10.39 -26.26 41.05
N SER A 681 11.24 -27.12 40.48
CA SER A 681 11.28 -28.52 40.88
C SER A 681 11.87 -28.70 42.29
N ASN A 682 11.47 -29.76 43.01
CA ASN A 682 12.02 -30.06 44.33
C ASN A 682 13.54 -30.31 44.30
N ARG A 683 14.07 -30.78 43.16
CA ARG A 683 15.51 -30.95 42.93
C ARG A 683 16.21 -29.60 42.91
N VAL A 684 15.76 -28.70 42.04
CA VAL A 684 16.36 -27.37 41.88
C VAL A 684 16.19 -26.52 43.15
N THR A 685 15.08 -26.68 43.86
CA THR A 685 14.87 -26.05 45.17
C THR A 685 15.97 -26.45 46.16
N ARG A 686 16.37 -27.72 46.20
CA ARG A 686 17.45 -28.20 47.06
C ARG A 686 18.80 -27.61 46.65
N GLU A 687 19.11 -27.59 45.35
CA GLU A 687 20.35 -27.02 44.81
C GLU A 687 20.48 -25.52 45.18
N ILE A 688 19.41 -24.73 45.04
CA ILE A 688 19.40 -23.30 45.44
C ILE A 688 19.57 -23.13 46.96
N LEU A 689 18.95 -23.99 47.77
CA LEU A 689 19.06 -23.91 49.25
C LEU A 689 20.44 -24.32 49.75
N ASP A 690 21.04 -25.36 49.17
CA ASP A 690 22.40 -25.79 49.52
C ASP A 690 23.39 -24.67 49.18
N GLN A 691 23.21 -23.99 48.04
CA GLN A 691 23.99 -22.81 47.70
C GLN A 691 23.74 -21.64 48.65
N PHE A 692 22.49 -21.41 49.06
CA PHE A 692 22.15 -20.40 50.06
C PHE A 692 22.84 -20.66 51.41
N LEU A 693 22.84 -21.90 51.89
CA LEU A 693 23.51 -22.28 53.14
C LEU A 693 25.03 -22.11 53.07
N THR A 694 25.61 -22.43 51.91
CA THR A 694 27.05 -22.27 51.63
C THR A 694 27.48 -20.80 51.60
N GLU A 695 26.63 -19.91 51.07
CA GLU A 695 26.93 -18.47 51.00
C GLU A 695 26.51 -17.71 52.28
N ALA A 696 25.53 -18.21 53.02
CA ALA A 696 25.08 -17.60 54.29
C ALA A 696 26.06 -17.87 55.46
N THR A 697 26.74 -19.02 55.46
CA THR A 697 27.69 -19.41 56.50
C THR A 697 28.76 -18.34 56.79
N PRO A 698 29.50 -17.78 55.82
CA PRO A 698 30.47 -16.71 56.09
C PRO A 698 29.84 -15.39 56.55
N VAL A 699 28.59 -15.08 56.14
CA VAL A 699 27.89 -13.85 56.54
C VAL A 699 27.45 -13.92 58.00
N CYS A 700 26.93 -15.06 58.46
CA CYS A 700 26.57 -15.30 59.86
C CYS A 700 27.79 -15.28 60.79
N TYR A 701 28.94 -15.84 60.36
CA TYR A 701 30.20 -15.79 61.12
C TYR A 701 30.78 -14.36 61.20
N GLY A 702 30.60 -13.53 60.16
CA GLY A 702 31.01 -12.12 60.15
C GLY A 702 30.21 -11.22 61.10
N VAL A 703 28.89 -11.46 61.21
CA VAL A 703 28.02 -10.72 62.15
C VAL A 703 28.32 -11.13 63.60
N GLN A 704 28.56 -12.43 63.87
CA GLN A 704 28.97 -12.89 65.19
C GLN A 704 30.33 -12.31 65.63
N THR A 705 31.27 -12.09 64.71
CA THR A 705 32.60 -11.49 65.03
C THR A 705 32.57 -9.97 65.17
N ALA A 706 31.58 -9.28 64.61
CA ALA A 706 31.35 -7.86 64.83
C ALA A 706 30.65 -7.60 66.17
N VAL A 707 29.63 -8.39 66.52
CA VAL A 707 28.89 -8.29 67.79
C VAL A 707 29.79 -8.63 68.99
N THR A 708 30.64 -9.65 68.87
CA THR A 708 31.62 -9.99 69.92
C THR A 708 32.73 -8.94 70.11
N LYS A 709 33.06 -8.16 69.07
CA LYS A 709 34.00 -7.03 69.20
C LYS A 709 33.37 -5.77 69.79
N GLU A 710 32.06 -5.58 69.68
CA GLU A 710 31.33 -4.51 70.37
C GLU A 710 31.04 -4.88 71.83
N GLU A 711 30.77 -6.16 72.14
CA GLU A 711 30.62 -6.64 73.52
C GLU A 711 31.95 -6.66 74.30
N GLU A 712 33.11 -6.74 73.64
CA GLU A 712 34.43 -6.55 74.28
C GLU A 712 34.81 -5.07 74.47
N LYS A 713 33.98 -4.10 74.04
CA LYS A 713 34.21 -2.66 74.17
C LYS A 713 33.19 -1.90 75.03
N THR A 714 32.19 -2.58 75.58
CA THR A 714 31.33 -2.10 76.68
C THR A 714 31.73 -2.75 77.98
#